data_AF-A0A6G0VY01-F1
#
_entry.id   AF-A0A6G0VY01-F1
#
_cell.length_a   1.000
_cell.length_b   1.000
_cell.length_c   1.000
_cell.angle_alpha   90.00
_cell.angle_beta   90.00
_cell.angle_gamma   90.00
#
_symmetry.space_group_name_H-M   'P 1'
#
loop_
_entity.id
_entity.type
_entity.pdbx_description
1 polymer ?
#
loop_
_entity_poly.entity_id
_entity_poly.type
_entity_poly.pdbx_seq_one_letter_code
_entity_poly.pdbx_strand_id
1 'polypeptide(L)'
;LLHIIKSESKFAITTTRTPGYTQKTTIRCKQETHHSDKTPAQIPNLISLRTAKSRANSLTRLHHDPVIAINIMKYNSAFCSTIRDIGYDGFFVHFWSTLQLRIYKECYSKLKIPTISFDATGGCCRKIKRPDNNMSSNLFLYEGVMEVDGKTFTVCSMISEKHDTLSICTWLKRWLKCGVKPPKMVISDQSLALMSAIVQSFTQYNSLEEYLKICFKLVMNIQINEKDIPNDINHFVKLISQWTPLKKSKFARTRQLFIRSMTLLLYCSSMEETKQILEAIFKVALSQYDGLCLGMTEETPCAKSKKYLQSLISKKSSYLQAFDNVIEDGIPNEELNSVDENNCADIDNSFMNWASIIANRCKIDVDQLEGEYDNAQYVPEIVPLVLKAMKLYPCWSGIMTTTFNYGDATVSSCRVESNFNNIKNRVFNGDNLPIRVDNFVEKLISYYNGDHLLLQNSDSVVAKNNINIEDNLGSNISRDNCANNYNSHTVSSNKSFNNKCHLNNQELDTDCIDEVFNISDINNSSNKNTLQIEEDNDIELNENRKTSTAKTLNKELDTNIICLPCKNGDFPTGIHRCTFCNKSVHLFGCSVKHVDNEEGYGESRICLSCFNELQEKDAEEQWQKKRKTPNQFHSRAANSYLVSQPGFDHLDLNQKGSIKSIIFLKNGNTFQNKPPCILPEIGKVILNNSCSPDSLMSILACAATDSDVYFKFLSGISKKDKTAKFIKSMLNTKTKKIMHKERILLLAPYYLSRDKQLRGISMIDAMDTVSSTAHKLLKNMPSYKKINRCTNFTCEEFSIDQSCEIITLTAIDGKIDVQKEIDSFLKTESIICSHCNSVRNITVSVKQNVLIELVSLPKELEASISVPDINIISEVQQNYAGEIMWTLDEIPKTLNLKGRTYFIRGTIIFNSGLRTGLRMKSGHYKDIACRTNNFWEVYDDLKDNITQPKSIQNNVELLIYTL
;
A
#
# COMPACT_ATOMS: atom_id res chain seq x y z
N LEU A 1 18.86 52.87 -33.12
CA LEU A 1 18.79 52.33 -31.73
C LEU A 1 17.73 51.24 -31.54
N LEU A 2 16.45 51.45 -31.91
CA LEU A 2 15.39 50.41 -31.77
C LEU A 2 15.59 49.14 -32.62
N HIS A 3 16.40 49.20 -33.68
CA HIS A 3 16.72 48.03 -34.51
C HIS A 3 17.92 47.21 -33.99
N ILE A 4 18.79 47.82 -33.18
CA ILE A 4 19.95 47.18 -32.54
C ILE A 4 19.51 46.46 -31.25
N ILE A 5 18.53 47.01 -30.54
CA ILE A 5 17.94 46.39 -29.35
C ILE A 5 17.16 45.11 -29.70
N LYS A 6 16.55 45.01 -30.91
CA LYS A 6 15.85 43.80 -31.38
C LYS A 6 16.79 42.70 -31.87
N SER A 7 18.02 43.00 -32.30
CA SER A 7 19.00 41.99 -32.73
C SER A 7 19.76 41.39 -31.55
N GLU A 8 20.10 42.19 -30.53
CA GLU A 8 20.79 41.69 -29.33
C GLU A 8 19.87 40.86 -28.42
N SER A 9 18.57 41.18 -28.37
CA SER A 9 17.60 40.37 -27.63
C SER A 9 17.38 38.97 -28.23
N LYS A 10 17.54 38.81 -29.55
CA LYS A 10 17.47 37.48 -30.19
C LYS A 10 18.72 36.64 -29.92
N PHE A 11 19.89 37.25 -29.74
CA PHE A 11 21.15 36.53 -29.49
C PHE A 11 21.26 36.01 -28.04
N ALA A 12 20.66 36.72 -27.07
CA ALA A 12 20.61 36.31 -25.66
C ALA A 12 19.60 35.18 -25.37
N ILE A 13 18.58 35.01 -26.22
CA ILE A 13 17.54 33.99 -26.05
C ILE A 13 18.01 32.60 -26.52
N THR A 14 18.93 32.53 -27.48
CA THR A 14 19.44 31.25 -28.02
C THR A 14 20.51 30.60 -27.13
N THR A 15 21.22 31.38 -26.31
CA THR A 15 22.37 30.93 -25.49
C THR A 15 22.02 30.58 -24.04
N THR A 16 20.78 30.83 -23.59
CA THR A 16 20.34 30.62 -22.20
C THR A 16 19.52 29.34 -21.96
N ARG A 17 19.33 28.51 -23.00
CA ARG A 17 18.56 27.25 -22.90
C ARG A 17 19.32 26.02 -22.38
N THR A 18 20.60 26.14 -22.00
CA THR A 18 21.39 25.03 -21.44
C THR A 18 22.06 25.39 -20.11
N PRO A 19 21.46 25.06 -18.95
CA PRO A 19 22.03 25.36 -17.64
C PRO A 19 23.34 24.62 -17.33
N GLY A 20 23.61 23.52 -18.05
CA GLY A 20 24.74 22.63 -17.77
C GLY A 20 26.11 23.09 -18.28
N TYR A 21 26.16 24.03 -19.23
CA TYR A 21 27.43 24.42 -19.86
C TYR A 21 28.18 25.47 -19.05
N THR A 22 27.49 26.50 -18.55
CA THR A 22 28.07 27.58 -17.74
C THR A 22 28.49 27.12 -16.34
N GLN A 23 27.74 26.19 -15.73
CA GLN A 23 28.09 25.65 -14.41
C GLN A 23 29.36 24.76 -14.46
N LYS A 24 29.56 24.02 -15.57
CA LYS A 24 30.80 23.26 -15.82
C LYS A 24 32.01 24.19 -16.02
N THR A 25 31.85 25.34 -16.66
CA THR A 25 32.96 26.30 -16.82
C THR A 25 33.34 26.96 -15.50
N THR A 26 32.37 27.29 -14.63
CA THR A 26 32.66 27.90 -13.32
C THR A 26 33.30 26.90 -12.34
N ILE A 27 32.95 25.61 -12.41
CA ILE A 27 33.57 24.55 -11.59
C ILE A 27 34.98 24.24 -12.09
N ARG A 28 35.22 24.25 -13.41
CA ARG A 28 36.54 24.03 -13.99
C ARG A 28 37.52 25.17 -13.66
N CYS A 29 37.07 26.42 -13.66
CA CYS A 29 37.90 27.56 -13.21
C CYS A 29 38.19 27.56 -11.69
N LYS A 30 37.34 26.91 -10.87
CA LYS A 30 37.58 26.79 -9.42
C LYS A 30 38.57 25.67 -9.05
N GLN A 31 38.77 24.67 -9.92
CA GLN A 31 39.76 23.62 -9.68
C GLN A 31 41.19 24.03 -10.08
N GLU A 32 41.36 25.13 -10.80
CA GLU A 32 42.68 25.62 -11.26
C GLU A 32 43.19 26.88 -10.52
N THR A 33 42.51 27.34 -9.47
CA THR A 33 42.93 28.55 -8.72
C THR A 33 43.17 28.26 -7.25
N HIS A 34 44.22 27.49 -6.98
CA HIS A 34 44.92 27.50 -5.69
C HIS A 34 45.92 28.66 -5.63
N HIS A 35 45.48 29.89 -5.88
CA HIS A 35 46.19 31.11 -5.46
C HIS A 35 45.18 32.26 -5.33
N SER A 36 45.46 33.14 -4.39
CA SER A 36 44.58 34.12 -3.76
C SER A 36 44.16 35.30 -4.65
N ASP A 37 43.50 35.05 -5.78
CA ASP A 37 43.02 36.14 -6.64
C ASP A 37 41.54 36.47 -6.41
N LYS A 38 41.30 37.75 -6.06
CA LYS A 38 39.96 38.34 -6.00
C LYS A 38 39.31 38.22 -7.38
N THR A 39 38.11 37.64 -7.44
CA THR A 39 37.31 37.54 -8.66
C THR A 39 37.28 38.89 -9.41
N PRO A 40 37.59 38.93 -10.72
CA PRO A 40 37.61 40.16 -11.51
C PRO A 40 36.26 40.91 -11.43
N ALA A 41 36.30 42.24 -11.34
CA ALA A 41 35.12 43.11 -11.24
C ALA A 41 34.13 42.99 -12.41
N GLN A 42 34.56 42.39 -13.53
CA GLN A 42 33.79 42.20 -14.75
C GLN A 42 32.91 40.94 -14.75
N ILE A 43 33.08 40.02 -13.79
CA ILE A 43 32.20 38.84 -13.67
C ILE A 43 31.07 39.20 -12.71
N PRO A 44 29.80 39.23 -13.16
CA PRO A 44 28.68 39.56 -12.29
C PRO A 44 28.61 38.57 -11.13
N ASN A 45 28.62 39.08 -9.90
CA ASN A 45 28.48 38.22 -8.74
C ASN A 45 27.11 37.51 -8.76
N LEU A 46 26.98 36.40 -8.01
CA LEU A 46 25.76 35.59 -7.99
C LEU A 46 24.51 36.40 -7.60
N ILE A 47 24.66 37.44 -6.79
CA ILE A 47 23.58 38.33 -6.36
C ILE A 47 23.11 39.20 -7.52
N SER A 48 24.03 39.77 -8.30
CA SER A 48 23.76 40.54 -9.51
C SER A 48 23.07 39.68 -10.58
N LEU A 49 23.52 38.43 -10.78
CA LEU A 49 22.85 37.50 -11.71
C LEU A 49 21.44 37.13 -11.24
N ARG A 50 21.24 36.87 -9.94
CA ARG A 50 19.90 36.62 -9.36
C ARG A 50 18.99 37.83 -9.50
N THR A 51 19.52 39.04 -9.30
CA THR A 51 18.78 40.30 -9.43
C THR A 51 18.41 40.58 -10.88
N ALA A 52 19.34 40.38 -11.83
CA ALA A 52 19.09 40.50 -13.26
C ALA A 52 18.04 39.49 -13.74
N LYS A 53 18.15 38.21 -13.33
CA LYS A 53 17.14 37.17 -13.60
C LYS A 53 15.78 37.53 -13.01
N SER A 54 15.74 38.07 -11.78
CA SER A 54 14.50 38.52 -11.15
C SER A 54 13.85 39.69 -11.90
N ARG A 55 14.64 40.65 -12.38
CA ARG A 55 14.17 41.79 -13.17
C ARG A 55 13.68 41.36 -14.56
N ALA A 56 14.42 40.47 -15.24
CA ALA A 56 13.98 39.88 -16.49
C ALA A 56 12.64 39.15 -16.32
N ASN A 57 12.51 38.33 -15.27
CA ASN A 57 11.27 37.62 -14.95
C ASN A 57 10.14 38.53 -14.45
N SER A 58 10.41 39.77 -14.02
CA SER A 58 9.35 40.73 -13.69
C SER A 58 8.83 41.44 -14.93
N LEU A 59 9.67 41.63 -15.95
CA LEU A 59 9.29 42.25 -17.22
C LEU A 59 8.37 41.37 -18.07
N THR A 60 8.38 40.05 -17.86
CA THR A 60 7.50 39.11 -18.56
C THR A 60 6.11 38.96 -17.91
N ARG A 61 5.84 39.64 -16.79
CA ARG A 61 4.58 39.49 -16.04
C ARG A 61 3.50 40.40 -16.61
N LEU A 62 2.27 39.90 -16.63
CA LEU A 62 1.09 40.68 -17.01
C LEU A 62 0.80 41.82 -16.02
N HIS A 63 1.10 41.62 -14.74
CA HIS A 63 0.90 42.64 -13.70
C HIS A 63 1.83 42.44 -12.50
N HIS A 64 2.05 43.48 -11.69
CA HIS A 64 2.87 43.36 -10.47
C HIS A 64 2.15 42.57 -9.35
N ASP A 65 0.85 42.77 -9.19
CA ASP A 65 -0.01 41.95 -8.32
C ASP A 65 -0.39 40.62 -9.02
N PRO A 66 -0.14 39.45 -8.42
CA PRO A 66 -0.48 38.15 -9.00
C PRO A 66 -1.97 37.88 -9.17
N VAL A 67 -2.84 38.43 -8.31
CA VAL A 67 -4.28 38.22 -8.40
C VAL A 67 -4.84 38.99 -9.60
N ILE A 68 -4.39 40.24 -9.77
CA ILE A 68 -4.74 41.05 -10.94
C ILE A 68 -4.19 40.41 -12.22
N ALA A 69 -2.97 39.84 -12.18
CA ALA A 69 -2.42 39.12 -13.32
C ALA A 69 -3.31 37.94 -13.74
N ILE A 70 -3.81 37.13 -12.80
CA ILE A 70 -4.73 36.02 -13.09
C ILE A 70 -6.07 36.54 -13.63
N ASN A 71 -6.56 37.67 -13.11
CA ASN A 71 -7.77 38.30 -13.64
C ASN A 71 -7.58 38.72 -15.10
N ILE A 72 -6.43 39.31 -15.46
CA ILE A 72 -6.08 39.62 -16.85
C ILE A 72 -5.99 38.33 -17.69
N MET A 73 -5.37 37.26 -17.14
CA MET A 73 -5.30 35.96 -17.83
C MET A 73 -6.69 35.41 -18.14
N LYS A 74 -7.65 35.51 -17.22
CA LYS A 74 -9.03 35.02 -17.42
C LYS A 74 -9.70 35.60 -18.67
N TYR A 75 -9.38 36.83 -19.07
CA TYR A 75 -9.95 37.45 -20.27
C TYR A 75 -9.04 37.36 -21.50
N ASN A 76 -7.86 36.74 -21.36
CA ASN A 76 -6.98 36.47 -22.49
C ASN A 76 -7.47 35.23 -23.26
N SER A 77 -7.45 35.28 -24.60
CA SER A 77 -7.90 34.19 -25.47
C SER A 77 -7.23 32.84 -25.20
N ALA A 78 -6.00 32.84 -24.68
CA ALA A 78 -5.29 31.61 -24.32
C ALA A 78 -5.87 30.90 -23.09
N PHE A 79 -6.58 31.60 -22.19
CA PHE A 79 -7.05 31.06 -20.91
C PHE A 79 -8.54 31.29 -20.62
N CYS A 80 -9.26 32.06 -21.45
CA CYS A 80 -10.66 32.45 -21.22
C CYS A 80 -11.65 31.29 -21.15
N SER A 81 -11.29 30.15 -21.75
CA SER A 81 -12.07 28.91 -21.69
C SER A 81 -11.60 27.94 -20.60
N THR A 82 -10.62 28.33 -19.78
CA THR A 82 -10.00 27.47 -18.76
C THR A 82 -10.10 28.05 -17.36
N ILE A 83 -9.77 29.33 -17.15
CA ILE A 83 -9.93 29.98 -15.84
C ILE A 83 -11.41 30.36 -15.69
N ARG A 84 -12.09 29.72 -14.73
CA ARG A 84 -13.55 29.83 -14.58
C ARG A 84 -13.94 30.88 -13.56
N ASP A 85 -13.27 30.88 -12.41
CA ASP A 85 -13.55 31.87 -11.39
C ASP A 85 -12.34 32.22 -10.52
N ILE A 86 -12.39 33.41 -9.92
CA ILE A 86 -11.32 33.98 -9.10
C ILE A 86 -11.96 34.65 -7.87
N GLY A 87 -11.53 34.25 -6.68
CA GLY A 87 -11.82 34.93 -5.43
C GLY A 87 -10.66 35.82 -5.01
N TYR A 88 -10.93 37.06 -4.63
CA TYR A 88 -9.90 37.98 -4.17
C TYR A 88 -9.62 37.80 -2.67
N ASP A 89 -10.63 37.95 -1.81
CA ASP A 89 -10.51 37.86 -0.35
C ASP A 89 -10.92 36.48 0.20
N GLY A 90 -9.98 35.83 0.87
CA GLY A 90 -9.89 34.37 0.90
C GLY A 90 -9.69 33.80 -0.51
N PHE A 91 -8.47 33.94 -1.00
CA PHE A 91 -8.14 33.81 -2.42
C PHE A 91 -8.43 32.40 -2.96
N PHE A 92 -9.02 32.31 -4.15
CA PHE A 92 -9.11 31.05 -4.89
C PHE A 92 -9.07 31.27 -6.41
N VAL A 93 -8.72 30.22 -7.14
CA VAL A 93 -8.81 30.15 -8.60
C VAL A 93 -9.38 28.80 -8.99
N HIS A 94 -10.52 28.80 -9.68
CA HIS A 94 -11.13 27.61 -10.25
C HIS A 94 -10.74 27.50 -11.72
N PHE A 95 -10.21 26.35 -12.14
CA PHE A 95 -9.80 26.19 -13.53
C PHE A 95 -9.98 24.77 -14.06
N TRP A 96 -10.59 24.70 -15.26
CA TRP A 96 -10.76 23.51 -16.09
C TRP A 96 -11.17 23.93 -17.51
N SER A 97 -10.61 23.27 -18.52
CA SER A 97 -10.84 23.57 -19.93
C SER A 97 -12.10 22.88 -20.47
N THR A 98 -12.61 23.37 -21.60
CA THR A 98 -13.70 22.70 -22.33
C THR A 98 -13.28 21.31 -22.83
N LEU A 99 -11.99 21.10 -23.11
CA LEU A 99 -11.45 19.79 -23.47
C LEU A 99 -11.57 18.81 -22.30
N GLN A 100 -11.23 19.24 -21.07
CA GLN A 100 -11.39 18.39 -19.88
C GLN A 100 -12.86 17.97 -19.67
N LEU A 101 -13.80 18.90 -19.84
CA LEU A 101 -15.23 18.59 -19.75
C LEU A 101 -15.67 17.59 -20.82
N ARG A 102 -15.16 17.70 -22.05
CA ARG A 102 -15.47 16.76 -23.14
C ARG A 102 -14.95 15.36 -22.86
N ILE A 103 -13.66 15.24 -22.51
CA ILE A 103 -13.03 13.96 -22.16
C ILE A 103 -13.77 13.30 -21.01
N TYR A 104 -14.14 14.05 -19.97
CA TYR A 104 -14.90 13.51 -18.86
C TYR A 104 -16.27 12.97 -19.28
N LYS A 105 -17.04 13.72 -20.09
CA LYS A 105 -18.35 13.27 -20.59
C LYS A 105 -18.24 11.98 -21.42
N GLU A 106 -17.20 11.88 -22.24
CA GLU A 106 -16.90 10.69 -23.03
C GLU A 106 -16.53 9.50 -22.13
N CYS A 107 -15.61 9.70 -21.19
CA CYS A 107 -15.23 8.68 -20.20
C CYS A 107 -16.45 8.22 -19.38
N TYR A 108 -17.33 9.14 -18.98
CA TYR A 108 -18.54 8.82 -18.24
C TYR A 108 -19.48 7.90 -19.04
N SER A 109 -19.54 8.06 -20.37
CA SER A 109 -20.35 7.18 -21.24
C SER A 109 -19.69 5.82 -21.50
N LYS A 110 -18.36 5.75 -21.59
CA LYS A 110 -17.62 4.52 -21.89
C LYS A 110 -17.40 3.64 -20.64
N LEU A 111 -17.14 4.25 -19.49
CA LEU A 111 -16.78 3.54 -18.26
C LEU A 111 -18.02 3.06 -17.50
N LYS A 112 -18.00 1.80 -17.05
CA LYS A 112 -19.04 1.25 -16.16
C LYS A 112 -19.13 2.04 -14.85
N ILE A 113 -17.98 2.37 -14.26
CA ILE A 113 -17.86 3.08 -12.97
C ILE A 113 -16.86 4.25 -13.14
N PRO A 114 -17.30 5.43 -13.61
CA PRO A 114 -16.45 6.61 -13.70
C PRO A 114 -16.03 7.03 -12.29
N THR A 115 -14.71 6.99 -12.07
CA THR A 115 -14.06 7.17 -10.77
C THR A 115 -13.17 8.41 -10.78
N ILE A 116 -13.24 9.23 -9.75
CA ILE A 116 -12.35 10.38 -9.58
C ILE A 116 -11.71 10.33 -8.19
N SER A 117 -10.39 10.53 -8.12
CA SER A 117 -9.66 10.75 -6.88
C SER A 117 -9.47 12.25 -6.64
N PHE A 118 -9.86 12.73 -5.45
CA PHE A 118 -9.62 14.10 -5.02
C PHE A 118 -8.62 14.14 -3.86
N ASP A 119 -7.63 15.01 -3.98
CA ASP A 119 -6.71 15.35 -2.89
C ASP A 119 -6.21 16.81 -3.07
N ALA A 120 -5.49 17.32 -2.09
CA ALA A 120 -4.90 18.64 -2.08
C ALA A 120 -3.42 18.60 -1.70
N THR A 121 -2.63 19.47 -2.31
CA THR A 121 -1.22 19.63 -1.98
C THR A 121 -0.82 21.08 -1.75
N GLY A 122 -0.06 21.32 -0.67
CA GLY A 122 0.57 22.60 -0.36
C GLY A 122 1.96 22.75 -0.99
N GLY A 123 2.53 23.96 -0.83
CA GLY A 123 3.92 24.27 -1.18
C GLY A 123 4.17 24.54 -2.67
N CYS A 124 3.12 24.61 -3.48
CA CYS A 124 3.19 24.93 -4.92
C CYS A 124 3.32 26.44 -5.15
N CYS A 125 2.46 27.23 -4.50
CA CYS A 125 2.38 28.66 -4.67
C CYS A 125 2.85 29.43 -3.44
N ARG A 126 3.42 30.62 -3.65
CA ARG A 126 3.79 31.55 -2.58
C ARG A 126 2.52 32.20 -2.04
N LYS A 127 2.55 32.54 -0.75
CA LYS A 127 1.53 33.38 -0.11
C LYS A 127 1.39 34.71 -0.83
N ILE A 128 0.18 35.24 -0.89
CA ILE A 128 -0.16 36.50 -1.54
C ILE A 128 -0.02 37.64 -0.52
N LYS A 129 0.57 38.75 -0.95
CA LYS A 129 0.68 39.96 -0.12
C LYS A 129 -0.59 40.80 -0.28
N ARG A 130 -1.21 41.17 0.83
CA ARG A 130 -2.44 41.96 0.93
C ARG A 130 -2.13 43.46 1.04
N PRO A 131 -3.10 44.36 0.76
CA PRO A 131 -2.90 45.82 0.82
C PRO A 131 -2.46 46.35 2.19
N ASP A 132 -2.89 45.69 3.26
CA ASP A 132 -2.52 45.96 4.66
C ASP A 132 -1.11 45.44 5.05
N ASN A 133 -0.31 45.01 4.06
CA ASN A 133 0.97 44.31 4.21
C ASN A 133 0.90 42.92 4.88
N ASN A 134 -0.29 42.38 5.18
CA ASN A 134 -0.41 41.01 5.67
C ASN A 134 -0.21 39.99 4.53
N MET A 135 0.07 38.74 4.90
CA MET A 135 0.24 37.64 3.97
C MET A 135 -0.96 36.70 4.07
N SER A 136 -1.38 36.13 2.94
CA SER A 136 -2.41 35.10 2.89
C SER A 136 -2.05 33.86 3.73
N SER A 137 -3.06 33.04 4.02
CA SER A 137 -2.90 31.64 4.40
C SER A 137 -2.11 30.86 3.32
N ASN A 138 -1.72 29.63 3.64
CA ASN A 138 -1.03 28.76 2.69
C ASN A 138 -1.95 28.42 1.51
N LEU A 139 -1.42 28.47 0.29
CA LEU A 139 -2.19 28.11 -0.90
C LEU A 139 -2.05 26.61 -1.22
N PHE A 140 -3.18 25.94 -1.43
CA PHE A 140 -3.24 24.53 -1.79
C PHE A 140 -3.78 24.35 -3.18
N LEU A 141 -3.17 23.43 -3.92
CA LEU A 141 -3.67 22.92 -5.20
C LEU A 141 -4.54 21.71 -4.90
N TYR A 142 -5.83 21.81 -5.17
CA TYR A 142 -6.80 20.72 -5.22
C TYR A 142 -6.90 20.19 -6.65
N GLU A 143 -6.94 18.86 -6.79
CA GLU A 143 -7.14 18.20 -8.08
C GLU A 143 -8.14 17.07 -7.97
N GLY A 144 -9.02 16.97 -8.96
CA GLY A 144 -9.75 15.75 -9.27
C GLY A 144 -9.08 15.01 -10.42
N VAL A 145 -8.60 13.80 -10.20
CA VAL A 145 -7.84 13.00 -11.17
C VAL A 145 -8.57 11.68 -11.46
N MET A 146 -8.63 11.29 -12.72
CA MET A 146 -9.16 9.99 -13.16
C MET A 146 -8.13 9.23 -14.00
N GLU A 147 -8.40 7.96 -14.26
CA GLU A 147 -7.59 7.13 -15.16
C GLU A 147 -8.30 6.96 -16.50
N VAL A 148 -7.58 7.22 -17.58
CA VAL A 148 -8.04 7.05 -18.97
C VAL A 148 -6.94 6.30 -19.72
N ASP A 149 -7.26 5.10 -20.21
CA ASP A 149 -6.34 4.23 -20.98
C ASP A 149 -4.96 4.02 -20.32
N GLY A 150 -4.95 3.76 -19.01
CA GLY A 150 -3.73 3.56 -18.22
C GLY A 150 -2.92 4.83 -17.96
N LYS A 151 -3.47 6.02 -18.25
CA LYS A 151 -2.85 7.32 -18.00
C LYS A 151 -3.67 8.15 -17.02
N THR A 152 -2.97 8.99 -16.24
CA THR A 152 -3.61 9.95 -15.33
C THR A 152 -4.16 11.13 -16.12
N PHE A 153 -5.42 11.48 -15.88
CA PHE A 153 -6.10 12.60 -16.50
C PHE A 153 -6.68 13.52 -15.41
N THR A 154 -6.30 14.80 -15.42
CA THR A 154 -6.83 15.78 -14.46
C THR A 154 -8.15 16.32 -14.97
N VAL A 155 -9.22 16.14 -14.20
CA VAL A 155 -10.60 16.50 -14.58
C VAL A 155 -10.92 17.95 -14.24
N CYS A 156 -10.52 18.39 -13.04
CA CYS A 156 -10.71 19.76 -12.58
C CYS A 156 -9.69 20.11 -11.49
N SER A 157 -9.41 21.41 -11.36
CA SER A 157 -8.43 21.91 -10.39
C SER A 157 -8.91 23.19 -9.70
N MET A 158 -8.43 23.40 -8.48
CA MET A 158 -8.59 24.64 -7.73
C MET A 158 -7.29 24.98 -7.01
N ILE A 159 -6.91 26.25 -6.99
CA ILE A 159 -5.95 26.76 -6.00
C ILE A 159 -6.76 27.56 -4.99
N SER A 160 -6.61 27.28 -3.70
CA SER A 160 -7.38 27.97 -2.65
C SER A 160 -6.53 28.27 -1.43
N GLU A 161 -6.82 29.40 -0.79
CA GLU A 161 -6.41 29.78 0.57
C GLU A 161 -7.40 29.23 1.63
N LYS A 162 -8.64 28.97 1.20
CA LYS A 162 -9.72 28.44 2.05
C LYS A 162 -9.79 26.92 1.92
N HIS A 163 -9.80 26.23 3.07
CA HIS A 163 -9.80 24.76 3.17
C HIS A 163 -11.04 24.22 3.87
N ASP A 164 -12.10 25.01 3.95
CA ASP A 164 -13.37 24.65 4.56
C ASP A 164 -14.29 23.91 3.58
N THR A 165 -15.27 23.20 4.15
CA THR A 165 -16.29 22.42 3.43
C THR A 165 -17.04 23.26 2.39
N LEU A 166 -17.42 24.50 2.71
CA LEU A 166 -18.23 25.36 1.84
C LEU A 166 -17.46 25.79 0.60
N SER A 167 -16.20 26.18 0.77
CA SER A 167 -15.30 26.58 -0.33
C SER A 167 -15.08 25.43 -1.32
N ILE A 168 -14.77 24.23 -0.81
CA ILE A 168 -14.56 23.03 -1.64
C ILE A 168 -15.87 22.61 -2.31
N CYS A 169 -17.00 22.63 -1.60
CA CYS A 169 -18.31 22.29 -2.15
C CYS A 169 -18.71 23.25 -3.28
N THR A 170 -18.42 24.55 -3.11
CA THR A 170 -18.68 25.58 -4.13
C THR A 170 -17.89 25.34 -5.41
N TRP A 171 -16.62 24.94 -5.28
CA TRP A 171 -15.79 24.54 -6.41
C TRP A 171 -16.39 23.37 -7.19
N LEU A 172 -16.72 22.28 -6.49
CA LEU A 172 -17.28 21.06 -7.12
C LEU A 172 -18.67 21.32 -7.73
N LYS A 173 -19.56 22.04 -7.03
CA LYS A 173 -20.89 22.42 -7.57
C LYS A 173 -20.79 23.30 -8.81
N ARG A 174 -19.80 24.21 -8.88
CA ARG A 174 -19.57 25.02 -10.09
C ARG A 174 -19.08 24.18 -11.26
N TRP A 175 -18.24 23.18 -11.01
CA TRP A 175 -17.84 22.23 -12.03
C TRP A 175 -19.04 21.44 -12.56
N LEU A 176 -19.93 20.94 -11.69
CA LEU A 176 -21.17 20.26 -12.09
C LEU A 176 -22.10 21.14 -12.93
N LYS A 177 -22.20 22.45 -12.61
CA LYS A 177 -22.98 23.42 -13.39
C LYS A 177 -22.51 23.56 -14.85
N CYS A 178 -21.34 23.04 -15.22
CA CYS A 178 -20.89 22.93 -16.62
C CYS A 178 -21.55 21.76 -17.40
N GLY A 179 -22.60 21.15 -16.85
CA GLY A 179 -23.39 20.11 -17.52
C GLY A 179 -22.68 18.75 -17.58
N VAL A 180 -21.86 18.45 -16.58
CA VAL A 180 -21.26 17.13 -16.36
C VAL A 180 -22.05 16.38 -15.29
N LYS A 181 -22.09 15.05 -15.39
CA LYS A 181 -22.74 14.21 -14.37
C LYS A 181 -21.78 14.02 -13.18
N PRO A 182 -22.28 13.88 -11.95
CA PRO A 182 -21.44 13.52 -10.81
C PRO A 182 -20.83 12.13 -11.01
N PRO A 183 -19.56 11.89 -10.63
CA PRO A 183 -18.92 10.58 -10.71
C PRO A 183 -19.70 9.51 -9.93
N LYS A 184 -19.56 8.25 -10.32
CA LYS A 184 -20.20 7.13 -9.62
C LYS A 184 -19.44 6.72 -8.36
N MET A 185 -18.11 6.84 -8.40
CA MET A 185 -17.22 6.55 -7.27
C MET A 185 -16.26 7.72 -7.08
N VAL A 186 -16.08 8.13 -5.83
CA VAL A 186 -15.16 9.20 -5.44
C VAL A 186 -14.20 8.70 -4.39
N ILE A 187 -12.91 8.92 -4.61
CA ILE A 187 -11.85 8.51 -3.70
C ILE A 187 -11.25 9.76 -3.08
N SER A 188 -11.19 9.83 -1.76
CA SER A 188 -10.46 10.88 -1.05
C SER A 188 -9.66 10.32 0.12
N ASP A 189 -8.73 11.11 0.62
CA ASP A 189 -8.13 10.86 1.93
C ASP A 189 -9.16 11.13 3.05
N GLN A 190 -8.82 10.83 4.31
CA GLN A 190 -9.70 11.08 5.47
C GLN A 190 -9.75 12.56 5.91
N SER A 191 -9.79 13.48 4.95
CA SER A 191 -10.03 14.91 5.18
C SER A 191 -11.53 15.14 5.38
N LEU A 192 -11.93 15.59 6.57
CA LEU A 192 -13.35 15.78 6.91
C LEU A 192 -13.99 16.86 6.03
N ALA A 193 -13.29 17.97 5.81
CA ALA A 193 -13.78 19.06 4.97
C ALA A 193 -13.97 18.61 3.50
N LEU A 194 -13.01 17.83 2.98
CA LEU A 194 -13.09 17.30 1.61
C LEU A 194 -14.20 16.24 1.49
N MET A 195 -14.31 15.30 2.43
CA MET A 195 -15.37 14.28 2.43
C MET A 195 -16.76 14.91 2.55
N SER A 196 -16.95 15.87 3.47
CA SER A 196 -18.23 16.56 3.62
C SER A 196 -18.58 17.35 2.36
N ALA A 197 -17.61 18.04 1.74
CA ALA A 197 -17.83 18.74 0.48
C ALA A 197 -18.20 17.79 -0.67
N ILE A 198 -17.52 16.64 -0.79
CA ILE A 198 -17.82 15.59 -1.78
C ILE A 198 -19.24 15.06 -1.60
N VAL A 199 -19.64 14.72 -0.37
CA VAL A 199 -21.00 14.26 -0.06
C VAL A 199 -22.02 15.32 -0.51
N GLN A 200 -21.84 16.56 -0.05
CA GLN A 200 -22.74 17.68 -0.37
C GLN A 200 -22.78 18.06 -1.86
N SER A 201 -21.74 17.72 -2.62
CA SER A 201 -21.65 18.04 -4.05
C SER A 201 -22.16 16.93 -4.95
N PHE A 202 -21.89 15.65 -4.62
CA PHE A 202 -22.13 14.53 -5.53
C PHE A 202 -23.28 13.60 -5.11
N THR A 203 -23.77 13.73 -3.88
CA THR A 203 -24.92 12.98 -3.36
C THR A 203 -26.11 13.92 -3.12
N GLN A 204 -27.24 13.33 -2.74
CA GLN A 204 -28.45 14.04 -2.33
C GLN A 204 -28.43 14.48 -0.86
N TYR A 205 -27.37 14.14 -0.11
CA TYR A 205 -27.28 14.42 1.32
C TYR A 205 -26.63 15.77 1.61
N ASN A 206 -27.07 16.40 2.70
CA ASN A 206 -26.63 17.73 3.09
C ASN A 206 -25.45 17.72 4.06
N SER A 207 -25.10 16.57 4.63
CA SER A 207 -23.94 16.41 5.51
C SER A 207 -23.32 15.02 5.40
N LEU A 208 -22.06 14.90 5.82
CA LEU A 208 -21.38 13.61 5.91
C LEU A 208 -22.08 12.71 6.95
N GLU A 209 -22.55 13.27 8.05
CA GLU A 209 -23.25 12.49 9.09
C GLU A 209 -24.57 11.88 8.59
N GLU A 210 -25.34 12.64 7.81
CA GLU A 210 -26.58 12.15 7.19
C GLU A 210 -26.29 10.97 6.25
N TYR A 211 -25.27 11.11 5.38
CA TYR A 211 -24.81 10.05 4.50
C TYR A 211 -24.42 8.78 5.28
N LEU A 212 -23.59 8.91 6.33
CA LEU A 212 -23.14 7.77 7.14
C LEU A 212 -24.29 7.05 7.85
N LYS A 213 -25.30 7.81 8.35
CA LYS A 213 -26.51 7.24 8.96
C LYS A 213 -27.31 6.43 7.94
N ILE A 214 -27.41 6.89 6.70
CA ILE A 214 -28.08 6.12 5.64
C ILE A 214 -27.25 4.89 5.24
N CYS A 215 -25.93 4.99 5.09
CA CYS A 215 -25.07 3.83 4.85
C CYS A 215 -25.30 2.74 5.90
N PHE A 216 -25.36 3.11 7.18
CA PHE A 216 -25.67 2.17 8.26
C PHE A 216 -27.04 1.50 8.07
N LYS A 217 -28.09 2.28 7.75
CA LYS A 217 -29.44 1.75 7.50
C LYS A 217 -29.48 0.81 6.29
N LEU A 218 -28.80 1.14 5.20
CA LEU A 218 -28.78 0.31 3.98
C LEU A 218 -28.10 -1.04 4.20
N VAL A 219 -27.02 -1.06 4.98
CA VAL A 219 -26.32 -2.30 5.33
C VAL A 219 -27.16 -3.16 6.29
N MET A 220 -27.96 -2.54 7.16
CA MET A 220 -28.80 -3.22 8.15
C MET A 220 -30.16 -3.67 7.57
N ASN A 221 -30.71 -2.94 6.59
CA ASN A 221 -31.97 -3.23 5.91
C ASN A 221 -31.72 -3.30 4.40
N ILE A 222 -31.65 -4.52 3.87
CA ILE A 222 -31.39 -4.80 2.45
C ILE A 222 -32.46 -4.13 1.59
N GLN A 223 -32.18 -2.93 1.05
CA GLN A 223 -32.62 -2.47 -0.28
C GLN A 223 -32.17 -1.03 -0.65
N ILE A 224 -31.91 -0.88 -1.96
CA ILE A 224 -31.76 0.32 -2.83
C ILE A 224 -30.33 0.78 -3.18
N ASN A 225 -30.16 1.04 -4.49
CA ASN A 225 -28.98 1.56 -5.19
C ASN A 225 -28.73 3.05 -4.88
N GLU A 226 -27.58 3.35 -4.26
CA GLU A 226 -27.02 4.70 -4.18
C GLU A 226 -25.50 4.71 -4.44
N LYS A 227 -24.83 5.84 -4.17
CA LYS A 227 -23.44 6.12 -4.57
C LYS A 227 -22.42 5.83 -3.47
N ASP A 228 -21.30 5.22 -3.87
CA ASP A 228 -20.21 4.87 -2.96
C ASP A 228 -19.15 5.99 -2.86
N ILE A 229 -18.66 6.24 -1.64
CA ILE A 229 -17.59 7.19 -1.33
C ILE A 229 -16.52 6.46 -0.50
N PRO A 230 -15.67 5.65 -1.15
CA PRO A 230 -14.57 4.99 -0.48
C PRO A 230 -13.43 5.95 -0.12
N ASN A 231 -12.81 5.72 1.04
CA ASN A 231 -11.62 6.40 1.57
C ASN A 231 -10.35 5.66 1.15
N ASP A 232 -9.24 6.40 1.09
CA ASP A 232 -7.92 5.80 0.90
C ASP A 232 -7.50 4.90 2.07
N ILE A 233 -7.20 3.65 1.74
CA ILE A 233 -6.82 2.61 2.70
C ILE A 233 -5.42 2.77 3.26
N ASN A 234 -4.48 3.26 2.46
CA ASN A 234 -3.10 3.47 2.91
C ASN A 234 -3.05 4.55 3.99
N HIS A 235 -3.86 5.60 3.83
CA HIS A 235 -4.08 6.65 4.83
C HIS A 235 -4.74 6.10 6.09
N PHE A 236 -5.72 5.21 5.96
CA PHE A 236 -6.33 4.55 7.12
C PHE A 236 -5.36 3.63 7.89
N VAL A 237 -4.60 2.78 7.19
CA VAL A 237 -3.58 1.93 7.83
C VAL A 237 -2.49 2.80 8.50
N LYS A 238 -2.12 3.92 7.87
CA LYS A 238 -1.22 4.92 8.44
C LYS A 238 -1.81 5.50 9.72
N LEU A 239 -3.08 5.91 9.73
CA LEU A 239 -3.78 6.41 10.92
C LEU A 239 -3.69 5.42 12.10
N ILE A 240 -4.05 4.15 11.87
CA ILE A 240 -4.02 3.11 12.91
C ILE A 240 -2.59 2.90 13.41
N SER A 241 -1.62 2.86 12.50
CA SER A 241 -0.21 2.65 12.84
C SER A 241 0.38 3.76 13.71
N GLN A 242 -0.31 4.92 13.78
CA GLN A 242 0.08 6.10 14.53
C GLN A 242 -0.57 6.23 15.90
N TRP A 243 -1.53 5.38 16.24
CA TRP A 243 -2.18 5.39 17.53
C TRP A 243 -1.16 5.28 18.68
N THR A 244 -1.19 6.25 19.58
CA THR A 244 -0.23 6.39 20.68
C THR A 244 -0.08 5.11 21.52
N PRO A 245 -1.17 4.39 21.90
CA PRO A 245 -1.04 3.13 22.63
C PRO A 245 -0.27 2.06 21.86
N LEU A 246 -0.42 2.00 20.53
CA LEU A 246 0.30 1.05 19.68
C LEU A 246 1.75 1.46 19.42
N LYS A 247 2.02 2.76 19.22
CA LYS A 247 3.37 3.31 19.05
C LYS A 247 4.22 3.10 20.31
N LYS A 248 3.64 3.32 21.49
CA LYS A 248 4.31 3.18 22.80
C LYS A 248 4.24 1.77 23.37
N SER A 249 3.58 0.82 22.68
CA SER A 249 3.45 -0.56 23.14
C SER A 249 4.83 -1.17 23.43
N LYS A 250 4.95 -1.78 24.61
CA LYS A 250 6.14 -2.53 25.05
C LYS A 250 6.46 -3.71 24.15
N PHE A 251 5.44 -4.30 23.52
CA PHE A 251 5.58 -5.48 22.67
C PHE A 251 5.30 -5.13 21.21
N ALA A 252 6.30 -5.35 20.34
CA ALA A 252 6.16 -5.15 18.90
C ALA A 252 5.05 -6.04 18.28
N ARG A 253 4.79 -7.21 18.87
CA ARG A 253 3.75 -8.16 18.46
C ARG A 253 2.33 -7.60 18.69
N THR A 254 2.13 -6.83 19.76
CA THR A 254 0.85 -6.15 20.04
C THR A 254 0.50 -5.15 18.93
N ARG A 255 1.47 -4.33 18.50
CA ARG A 255 1.30 -3.42 17.37
C ARG A 255 0.93 -4.16 16.08
N GLN A 256 1.61 -5.26 15.79
CA GLN A 256 1.39 -6.05 14.59
C GLN A 256 0.01 -6.73 14.59
N LEU A 257 -0.40 -7.31 15.72
CA LEU A 257 -1.71 -7.92 15.87
C LEU A 257 -2.81 -6.89 15.59
N PHE A 258 -2.86 -5.79 16.35
CA PHE A 258 -3.95 -4.82 16.22
C PHE A 258 -4.01 -4.13 14.85
N ILE A 259 -2.87 -3.72 14.26
CA ILE A 259 -2.88 -3.12 12.93
C ILE A 259 -3.42 -4.13 11.91
N ARG A 260 -2.93 -5.38 11.94
CA ARG A 260 -3.36 -6.42 10.98
C ARG A 260 -4.81 -6.84 11.22
N SER A 261 -5.28 -6.89 12.45
CA SER A 261 -6.69 -7.16 12.76
C SER A 261 -7.60 -6.05 12.24
N MET A 262 -7.21 -4.78 12.39
CA MET A 262 -7.95 -3.67 11.79
C MET A 262 -7.91 -3.72 10.25
N THR A 263 -6.82 -4.21 9.64
CA THR A 263 -6.78 -4.39 8.18
C THR A 263 -7.63 -5.57 7.68
N LEU A 264 -8.11 -6.46 8.56
CA LEU A 264 -9.11 -7.47 8.16
C LEU A 264 -10.46 -6.80 7.88
N LEU A 265 -10.85 -5.80 8.68
CA LEU A 265 -12.11 -5.06 8.55
C LEU A 265 -12.26 -4.35 7.20
N LEU A 266 -11.15 -3.99 6.55
CA LEU A 266 -11.15 -3.39 5.21
C LEU A 266 -11.89 -4.25 4.18
N TYR A 267 -11.82 -5.58 4.34
CA TYR A 267 -12.29 -6.52 3.35
C TYR A 267 -13.65 -7.13 3.69
N CYS A 268 -14.20 -6.80 4.86
CA CYS A 268 -15.49 -7.32 5.28
C CYS A 268 -16.60 -6.76 4.38
N SER A 269 -17.41 -7.64 3.81
CA SER A 269 -18.58 -7.30 3.00
C SER A 269 -19.90 -7.56 3.74
N SER A 270 -19.82 -8.03 4.99
CA SER A 270 -20.97 -8.30 5.85
C SER A 270 -20.77 -7.80 7.28
N MET A 271 -21.89 -7.43 7.93
CA MET A 271 -21.89 -7.00 9.32
C MET A 271 -21.55 -8.13 10.30
N GLU A 272 -21.89 -9.38 9.97
CA GLU A 272 -21.59 -10.53 10.83
C GLU A 272 -20.08 -10.82 10.87
N GLU A 273 -19.40 -10.78 9.73
CA GLU A 273 -17.94 -10.91 9.68
C GLU A 273 -17.26 -9.77 10.44
N THR A 274 -17.71 -8.53 10.20
CA THR A 274 -17.23 -7.33 10.90
C THR A 274 -17.38 -7.49 12.41
N LYS A 275 -18.53 -7.98 12.87
CA LYS A 275 -18.82 -8.21 14.29
C LYS A 275 -17.87 -9.22 14.91
N GLN A 276 -17.62 -10.35 14.25
CA GLN A 276 -16.73 -11.39 14.76
C GLN A 276 -15.29 -10.89 14.93
N ILE A 277 -14.79 -10.12 13.96
CA ILE A 277 -13.46 -9.51 14.03
C ILE A 277 -13.40 -8.43 15.12
N LEU A 278 -14.42 -7.55 15.21
CA LEU A 278 -14.48 -6.52 16.26
C LEU A 278 -14.57 -7.13 17.66
N GLU A 279 -15.41 -8.15 17.87
CA GLU A 279 -15.47 -8.89 19.13
C GLU A 279 -14.10 -9.44 19.51
N ALA A 280 -13.38 -10.04 18.56
CA ALA A 280 -12.07 -10.58 18.82
C ALA A 280 -11.05 -9.47 19.16
N ILE A 281 -11.08 -8.34 18.46
CA ILE A 281 -10.23 -7.18 18.76
C ILE A 281 -10.51 -6.67 20.18
N PHE A 282 -11.77 -6.48 20.55
CA PHE A 282 -12.15 -5.95 21.85
C PHE A 282 -11.85 -6.94 23.00
N LYS A 283 -12.15 -8.23 22.82
CA LYS A 283 -11.80 -9.27 23.81
C LYS A 283 -10.31 -9.33 24.08
N VAL A 284 -9.47 -9.19 23.04
CA VAL A 284 -8.00 -9.14 23.22
C VAL A 284 -7.54 -7.85 23.88
N ALA A 285 -8.12 -6.69 23.54
CA ALA A 285 -7.73 -5.41 24.12
C ALA A 285 -8.16 -5.24 25.58
N LEU A 286 -9.32 -5.79 25.97
CA LEU A 286 -9.96 -5.59 27.27
C LEU A 286 -9.68 -6.71 28.28
N SER A 287 -9.25 -7.90 27.84
CA SER A 287 -8.94 -8.99 28.77
C SER A 287 -7.58 -8.80 29.44
N GLN A 288 -7.54 -8.81 30.77
CA GLN A 288 -6.28 -8.73 31.52
C GLN A 288 -5.47 -10.03 31.44
N TYR A 289 -6.15 -11.16 31.25
CA TYR A 289 -5.54 -12.49 31.26
C TYR A 289 -5.67 -13.21 29.91
N ASP A 290 -4.82 -14.22 29.71
CA ASP A 290 -4.69 -15.06 28.52
C ASP A 290 -4.44 -16.53 28.93
N GLY A 291 -4.51 -17.46 27.97
CA GLY A 291 -4.34 -18.89 28.20
C GLY A 291 -5.64 -19.60 28.60
N LEU A 292 -5.51 -20.66 29.41
CA LEU A 292 -6.64 -21.37 29.98
C LEU A 292 -7.26 -20.56 31.13
N CYS A 293 -8.57 -20.67 31.31
CA CYS A 293 -9.25 -20.13 32.48
C CYS A 293 -8.70 -20.81 33.74
N LEU A 294 -8.45 -20.03 34.79
CA LEU A 294 -7.83 -20.52 36.01
C LEU A 294 -8.63 -21.70 36.61
N GLY A 295 -7.98 -22.85 36.77
CA GLY A 295 -8.61 -24.06 37.33
C GLY A 295 -9.57 -24.79 36.38
N MET A 296 -9.68 -24.40 35.10
CA MET A 296 -10.53 -25.03 34.10
C MET A 296 -9.71 -25.51 32.89
N THR A 297 -10.30 -26.41 32.09
CA THR A 297 -9.70 -26.88 30.83
C THR A 297 -10.06 -26.00 29.62
N GLU A 298 -10.88 -24.98 29.82
CA GLU A 298 -11.35 -24.11 28.76
C GLU A 298 -10.44 -22.91 28.55
N GLU A 299 -10.30 -22.48 27.30
CA GLU A 299 -9.55 -21.28 26.94
C GLU A 299 -10.33 -20.00 27.27
N THR A 300 -9.60 -19.01 27.78
CA THR A 300 -10.13 -17.65 27.98
C THR A 300 -10.66 -17.07 26.66
N PRO A 301 -11.62 -16.12 26.71
CA PRO A 301 -12.07 -15.40 25.52
C PRO A 301 -10.91 -14.74 24.76
N CYS A 302 -9.92 -14.22 25.50
CA CYS A 302 -8.70 -13.66 24.95
C CYS A 302 -7.91 -14.67 24.10
N ALA A 303 -7.63 -15.86 24.62
CA ALA A 303 -6.89 -16.91 23.91
C ALA A 303 -7.61 -17.36 22.63
N LYS A 304 -8.93 -17.57 22.70
CA LYS A 304 -9.77 -17.93 21.55
C LYS A 304 -9.73 -16.83 20.48
N SER A 305 -9.89 -15.57 20.88
CA SER A 305 -9.86 -14.41 19.98
C SER A 305 -8.48 -14.18 19.36
N LYS A 306 -7.38 -14.37 20.10
CA LYS A 306 -6.01 -14.32 19.54
C LYS A 306 -5.83 -15.35 18.44
N LYS A 307 -6.17 -16.62 18.70
CA LYS A 307 -6.05 -17.69 17.70
C LYS A 307 -6.89 -17.43 16.45
N TYR A 308 -8.12 -16.95 16.64
CA TYR A 308 -8.99 -16.56 15.54
C TYR A 308 -8.36 -15.47 14.67
N LEU A 309 -7.90 -14.36 15.28
CA LEU A 309 -7.27 -13.26 14.55
C LEU A 309 -5.96 -13.71 13.88
N GLN A 310 -5.13 -14.50 14.55
CA GLN A 310 -3.87 -14.98 13.97
C GLN A 310 -4.11 -15.90 12.77
N SER A 311 -5.11 -16.78 12.85
CA SER A 311 -5.54 -17.63 11.72
C SER A 311 -5.95 -16.79 10.51
N LEU A 312 -6.79 -15.77 10.71
CA LEU A 312 -7.23 -14.87 9.62
C LEU A 312 -6.05 -14.11 9.01
N ILE A 313 -5.14 -13.58 9.83
CA ILE A 313 -3.95 -12.85 9.38
C ILE A 313 -3.01 -13.77 8.58
N SER A 314 -2.87 -15.04 8.99
CA SER A 314 -2.03 -16.03 8.33
C SER A 314 -2.58 -16.43 6.97
N LYS A 315 -3.89 -16.70 6.91
CA LYS A 315 -4.58 -17.29 5.75
C LYS A 315 -5.24 -16.28 4.81
N LYS A 316 -4.97 -14.98 5.00
CA LYS A 316 -5.63 -13.84 4.31
C LYS A 316 -5.79 -14.01 2.78
N SER A 317 -4.98 -14.83 2.11
CA SER A 317 -5.08 -15.12 0.67
C SER A 317 -6.25 -16.05 0.27
N SER A 318 -6.74 -16.93 1.16
CA SER A 318 -7.77 -17.91 0.80
C SER A 318 -9.20 -17.38 0.80
N TYR A 319 -9.46 -16.24 1.46
CA TYR A 319 -10.80 -15.61 1.53
C TYR A 319 -11.02 -14.52 0.47
N LEU A 320 -9.95 -14.00 -0.17
CA LEU A 320 -9.98 -12.71 -0.90
C LEU A 320 -9.40 -12.76 -2.33
N GLN A 321 -9.17 -13.94 -2.90
CA GLN A 321 -8.55 -14.12 -4.24
C GLN A 321 -9.31 -13.49 -5.43
N ALA A 322 -10.40 -12.74 -5.21
CA ALA A 322 -11.17 -12.07 -6.27
C ALA A 322 -10.79 -10.60 -6.53
N PHE A 323 -9.92 -9.95 -5.75
CA PHE A 323 -9.78 -8.47 -5.83
C PHE A 323 -8.35 -7.91 -5.96
N ASP A 324 -7.31 -8.74 -5.98
CA ASP A 324 -5.93 -8.25 -6.07
C ASP A 324 -5.49 -8.04 -7.52
N ASN A 325 -5.81 -6.86 -8.09
CA ASN A 325 -4.94 -6.22 -9.06
C ASN A 325 -4.81 -4.73 -8.76
N VAL A 326 -3.55 -4.33 -8.57
CA VAL A 326 -2.98 -2.98 -8.47
C VAL A 326 -2.88 -2.35 -7.05
N ILE A 327 -1.68 -1.77 -6.86
CA ILE A 327 -1.26 -0.66 -6.00
C ILE A 327 -0.36 -1.05 -4.83
N GLU A 328 0.82 -0.43 -4.80
CA GLU A 328 1.78 -0.37 -3.71
C GLU A 328 1.81 1.01 -3.08
N ASP A 329 2.20 1.09 -1.81
CA ASP A 329 3.51 1.68 -1.47
C ASP A 329 3.83 1.57 0.02
N GLY A 330 5.13 1.61 0.31
CA GLY A 330 5.70 1.66 1.66
C GLY A 330 5.58 3.05 2.29
N ILE A 331 5.37 3.11 3.60
CA ILE A 331 5.06 4.37 4.31
C ILE A 331 6.16 4.72 5.33
N PRO A 332 6.80 5.90 5.19
CA PRO A 332 7.51 6.59 6.27
C PRO A 332 6.58 7.50 7.10
N ASN A 333 6.96 7.68 8.37
CA ASN A 333 6.29 8.41 9.45
C ASN A 333 5.88 9.86 9.13
N GLU A 334 4.65 10.22 9.51
CA GLU A 334 4.21 11.59 9.85
C GLU A 334 3.26 11.45 11.07
N GLU A 335 3.08 12.48 11.87
CA GLU A 335 2.21 12.46 13.06
C GLU A 335 0.89 13.18 12.74
N LEU A 336 -0.25 12.53 13.01
CA LEU A 336 -1.59 13.10 12.89
C LEU A 336 -2.19 13.33 14.28
N ASN A 337 -2.70 14.53 14.51
CA ASN A 337 -3.24 14.99 15.79
C ASN A 337 -4.56 14.29 16.14
N SER A 338 -4.70 13.92 17.42
CA SER A 338 -5.95 13.48 18.05
C SER A 338 -6.90 14.65 18.26
N VAL A 339 -8.21 14.40 18.16
CA VAL A 339 -9.26 15.37 18.52
C VAL A 339 -10.32 14.66 19.35
N ASP A 340 -10.62 15.23 20.51
CA ASP A 340 -11.77 15.02 21.43
C ASP A 340 -13.11 15.38 20.73
N GLU A 341 -14.34 15.10 21.17
CA GLU A 341 -14.91 14.69 22.45
C GLU A 341 -16.32 14.06 22.22
N ASN A 342 -17.08 13.92 23.31
CA ASN A 342 -18.11 12.94 23.65
C ASN A 342 -19.54 13.13 23.09
N ASN A 343 -20.27 12.00 23.13
CA ASN A 343 -21.66 11.77 22.72
C ASN A 343 -22.71 12.43 23.64
N CYS A 344 -23.76 12.99 23.03
CA CYS A 344 -25.11 13.08 23.60
C CYS A 344 -26.04 12.13 22.82
N ALA A 345 -26.92 11.45 23.54
CA ALA A 345 -27.76 10.35 23.09
C ALA A 345 -28.60 10.67 21.84
N ASP A 346 -28.33 9.93 20.77
CA ASP A 346 -29.31 9.51 19.76
C ASP A 346 -29.01 8.02 19.46
N ILE A 347 -29.72 7.17 20.19
CA ILE A 347 -29.50 5.72 20.29
C ILE A 347 -30.22 5.07 19.11
N ASP A 348 -29.48 4.67 18.07
CA ASP A 348 -29.61 3.37 17.36
C ASP A 348 -29.07 3.30 15.92
N ASN A 349 -28.63 4.41 15.30
CA ASN A 349 -28.37 4.41 13.85
C ASN A 349 -26.93 4.81 13.43
N SER A 350 -25.88 4.27 14.06
CA SER A 350 -24.50 4.50 13.60
C SER A 350 -23.54 3.33 13.83
N PHE A 351 -22.54 3.19 12.96
CA PHE A 351 -21.49 2.19 13.07
C PHE A 351 -20.66 2.32 14.36
N MET A 352 -20.40 3.54 14.83
CA MET A 352 -19.69 3.80 16.09
C MET A 352 -20.50 3.32 17.30
N ASN A 353 -21.81 3.60 17.33
CA ASN A 353 -22.68 3.13 18.42
C ASN A 353 -22.81 1.61 18.41
N TRP A 354 -23.00 1.02 17.23
CA TRP A 354 -23.01 -0.43 17.07
C TRP A 354 -21.72 -1.09 17.58
N ALA A 355 -20.55 -0.55 17.21
CA ALA A 355 -19.27 -1.03 17.72
C ALA A 355 -19.12 -0.82 19.24
N SER A 356 -19.69 0.26 19.80
CA SER A 356 -19.70 0.53 21.24
C SER A 356 -20.51 -0.51 22.02
N ILE A 357 -21.67 -0.92 21.50
CA ILE A 357 -22.47 -2.02 22.07
C ILE A 357 -21.65 -3.33 22.10
N ILE A 358 -20.92 -3.63 21.02
CA ILE A 358 -20.04 -4.80 20.98
C ILE A 358 -18.94 -4.69 22.03
N ALA A 359 -18.25 -3.55 22.11
CA ALA A 359 -17.18 -3.32 23.08
C ALA A 359 -17.67 -3.46 24.54
N ASN A 360 -18.84 -2.92 24.87
CA ASN A 360 -19.44 -3.02 26.19
C ASN A 360 -19.78 -4.48 26.55
N ARG A 361 -20.35 -5.24 25.62
CA ARG A 361 -20.60 -6.67 25.82
C ARG A 361 -19.28 -7.43 26.03
N CYS A 362 -18.27 -7.19 25.19
CA CYS A 362 -16.96 -7.82 25.34
C CYS A 362 -16.29 -7.46 26.68
N LYS A 363 -16.50 -6.25 27.20
CA LYS A 363 -16.02 -5.85 28.52
C LYS A 363 -16.65 -6.72 29.61
N ILE A 364 -17.97 -6.88 29.57
CA ILE A 364 -18.71 -7.73 30.52
C ILE A 364 -18.24 -9.20 30.42
N ASP A 365 -18.03 -9.69 29.19
CA ASP A 365 -17.57 -11.06 28.94
C ASP A 365 -16.19 -11.36 29.55
N VAL A 366 -15.34 -10.34 29.80
CA VAL A 366 -13.96 -10.52 30.28
C VAL A 366 -13.70 -9.99 31.70
N ASP A 367 -14.55 -9.13 32.26
CA ASP A 367 -14.31 -8.41 33.54
C ASP A 367 -14.21 -9.32 34.78
N GLN A 368 -14.50 -10.63 34.64
CA GLN A 368 -14.51 -11.60 35.76
C GLN A 368 -13.76 -12.90 35.46
N LEU A 369 -13.05 -12.99 34.34
CA LEU A 369 -12.36 -14.21 33.93
C LEU A 369 -10.85 -14.08 34.14
N GLU A 370 -10.34 -14.85 35.11
CA GLU A 370 -8.91 -15.02 35.34
C GLU A 370 -8.35 -16.15 34.46
N GLY A 371 -7.17 -15.93 33.90
CA GLY A 371 -6.44 -16.89 33.09
C GLY A 371 -5.08 -17.22 33.68
N GLU A 372 -4.42 -18.25 33.13
CA GLU A 372 -3.12 -18.71 33.60
C GLU A 372 -2.00 -17.66 33.48
N TYR A 373 -2.09 -16.73 32.52
CA TYR A 373 -1.04 -15.76 32.23
C TYR A 373 -1.59 -14.35 32.03
N ASP A 374 -0.77 -13.34 32.31
CA ASP A 374 -1.07 -11.96 31.93
C ASP A 374 -1.11 -11.80 30.41
N ASN A 375 -2.10 -11.05 29.92
CA ASN A 375 -2.23 -10.73 28.51
C ASN A 375 -1.26 -9.60 28.11
N ALA A 376 -0.21 -9.92 27.35
CA ALA A 376 0.73 -8.93 26.83
C ALA A 376 0.11 -7.92 25.82
N GLN A 377 -1.11 -8.19 25.35
CA GLN A 377 -1.88 -7.35 24.43
C GLN A 377 -3.01 -6.58 25.14
N TYR A 378 -3.09 -6.60 26.47
CA TYR A 378 -4.02 -5.77 27.23
C TYR A 378 -3.69 -4.28 27.02
N VAL A 379 -4.54 -3.60 26.24
CA VAL A 379 -4.38 -2.19 25.83
C VAL A 379 -5.79 -1.58 25.72
N PRO A 380 -6.51 -1.38 26.83
CA PRO A 380 -7.88 -0.86 26.81
C PRO A 380 -7.97 0.53 26.16
N GLU A 381 -6.88 1.31 26.16
CA GLU A 381 -6.80 2.65 25.55
C GLU A 381 -6.98 2.62 24.02
N ILE A 382 -6.88 1.45 23.39
CA ILE A 382 -7.16 1.32 21.95
C ILE A 382 -8.65 1.32 21.63
N VAL A 383 -9.51 0.92 22.58
CA VAL A 383 -10.95 0.74 22.33
C VAL A 383 -11.60 2.05 21.87
N PRO A 384 -11.40 3.21 22.52
CA PRO A 384 -11.94 4.48 22.03
C PRO A 384 -11.46 4.84 20.61
N LEU A 385 -10.22 4.49 20.26
CA LEU A 385 -9.65 4.75 18.93
C LEU A 385 -10.30 3.87 17.85
N VAL A 386 -10.56 2.60 18.16
CA VAL A 386 -11.31 1.69 17.28
C VAL A 386 -12.74 2.21 17.09
N LEU A 387 -13.43 2.61 18.16
CA LEU A 387 -14.78 3.18 18.07
C LEU A 387 -14.80 4.44 17.19
N LYS A 388 -13.81 5.33 17.35
CA LYS A 388 -13.67 6.52 16.52
C LYS A 388 -13.45 6.17 15.04
N ALA A 389 -12.61 5.16 14.75
CA ALA A 389 -12.42 4.67 13.39
C ALA A 389 -13.73 4.14 12.79
N MET A 390 -14.53 3.40 13.58
CA MET A 390 -15.81 2.85 13.13
C MET A 390 -16.85 3.91 12.72
N LYS A 391 -16.72 5.17 13.14
CA LYS A 391 -17.59 6.27 12.66
C LYS A 391 -17.58 6.39 11.13
N LEU A 392 -16.41 6.24 10.50
CA LEU A 392 -16.22 6.35 9.05
C LEU A 392 -16.11 4.97 8.37
N TYR A 393 -16.55 3.90 9.04
CA TYR A 393 -16.43 2.53 8.53
C TYR A 393 -16.88 2.32 7.08
N PRO A 394 -18.06 2.82 6.63
CA PRO A 394 -18.51 2.62 5.25
C PRO A 394 -17.63 3.32 4.23
N CYS A 395 -16.84 4.31 4.63
CA CYS A 395 -15.91 4.98 3.74
C CYS A 395 -14.62 4.18 3.61
N TRP A 396 -13.99 3.70 4.69
CA TRP A 396 -12.67 3.05 4.58
C TRP A 396 -12.70 1.52 4.40
N SER A 397 -13.87 0.89 4.36
CA SER A 397 -14.02 -0.56 4.22
C SER A 397 -14.88 -0.95 3.02
N GLY A 398 -14.78 -2.22 2.62
CA GLY A 398 -15.60 -2.84 1.59
C GLY A 398 -17.05 -3.15 2.02
N ILE A 399 -17.52 -2.71 3.19
CA ILE A 399 -18.84 -3.06 3.73
C ILE A 399 -19.99 -2.62 2.80
N MET A 400 -19.78 -1.54 2.03
CA MET A 400 -20.78 -0.99 1.12
C MET A 400 -20.77 -1.62 -0.29
N THR A 401 -19.77 -2.42 -0.63
CA THR A 401 -19.58 -2.97 -1.99
C THR A 401 -20.77 -3.80 -2.47
N THR A 402 -21.33 -4.63 -1.57
CA THR A 402 -22.52 -5.45 -1.83
C THR A 402 -23.79 -4.64 -1.93
N THR A 403 -23.86 -3.52 -1.19
CA THR A 403 -25.03 -2.63 -1.18
C THR A 403 -25.11 -1.81 -2.47
N PHE A 404 -23.97 -1.28 -2.92
CA PHE A 404 -23.91 -0.46 -4.12
C PHE A 404 -23.79 -1.27 -5.42
N ASN A 405 -23.41 -2.56 -5.35
CA ASN A 405 -23.13 -3.43 -6.51
C ASN A 405 -21.96 -2.95 -7.39
N TYR A 406 -21.09 -2.11 -6.84
CA TYR A 406 -19.84 -1.64 -7.42
C TYR A 406 -18.92 -1.10 -6.32
N GLY A 407 -17.65 -0.89 -6.65
CA GLY A 407 -16.60 -0.51 -5.70
C GLY A 407 -15.75 -1.71 -5.31
N ASP A 408 -14.44 -1.49 -5.18
CA ASP A 408 -13.51 -2.51 -4.69
C ASP A 408 -13.26 -2.29 -3.20
N ALA A 409 -13.09 -3.37 -2.44
CA ALA A 409 -12.72 -3.27 -1.02
C ALA A 409 -11.36 -2.59 -0.81
N THR A 410 -10.56 -2.40 -1.88
CA THR A 410 -9.25 -1.76 -1.82
C THR A 410 -9.03 -0.62 -2.82
N VAL A 411 -9.57 0.56 -2.52
CA VAL A 411 -9.35 1.76 -3.34
C VAL A 411 -8.29 2.68 -2.72
N SER A 412 -7.45 3.30 -3.55
CA SER A 412 -6.39 4.23 -3.11
C SER A 412 -6.33 5.50 -3.98
N SER A 413 -5.97 6.61 -3.34
CA SER A 413 -5.69 7.94 -3.90
C SER A 413 -4.30 8.05 -4.56
N CYS A 414 -3.56 6.94 -4.71
CA CYS A 414 -2.21 6.93 -5.31
C CYS A 414 -2.12 7.64 -6.68
N ARG A 415 -3.22 7.66 -7.44
CA ARG A 415 -3.31 8.32 -8.75
C ARG A 415 -3.14 9.84 -8.61
N VAL A 416 -3.83 10.46 -7.66
CA VAL A 416 -3.71 11.92 -7.42
C VAL A 416 -2.39 12.26 -6.74
N GLU A 417 -1.87 11.40 -5.85
CA GLU A 417 -0.52 11.58 -5.29
C GLU A 417 0.58 11.51 -6.37
N SER A 418 0.48 10.55 -7.28
CA SER A 418 1.37 10.41 -8.43
C SER A 418 1.28 11.62 -9.36
N ASN A 419 0.07 12.16 -9.57
CA ASN A 419 -0.12 13.38 -10.34
C ASN A 419 0.57 14.58 -9.68
N PHE A 420 0.41 14.77 -8.37
CA PHE A 420 1.12 15.80 -7.63
C PHE A 420 2.64 15.66 -7.70
N ASN A 421 3.14 14.43 -7.62
CA ASN A 421 4.57 14.15 -7.79
C ASN A 421 5.05 14.53 -9.20
N ASN A 422 4.30 14.18 -10.25
CA ASN A 422 4.58 14.58 -11.62
C ASN A 422 4.59 16.09 -11.78
N ILE A 423 3.60 16.79 -11.22
CA ILE A 423 3.53 18.26 -11.27
C ILE A 423 4.76 18.86 -10.59
N LYS A 424 5.02 18.50 -9.33
CA LYS A 424 6.11 19.11 -8.55
C LYS A 424 7.50 18.80 -9.10
N ASN A 425 7.74 17.57 -9.53
CA ASN A 425 9.08 17.10 -9.84
C ASN A 425 9.38 16.97 -11.34
N ARG A 426 8.36 16.89 -12.22
CA ARG A 426 8.54 16.82 -13.67
C ARG A 426 8.12 18.12 -14.36
N VAL A 427 6.89 18.59 -14.15
CA VAL A 427 6.38 19.80 -14.81
C VAL A 427 7.12 21.04 -14.33
N PHE A 428 7.31 21.17 -13.02
CA PHE A 428 8.04 22.27 -12.39
C PHE A 428 9.50 21.90 -12.09
N ASN A 429 10.08 20.93 -12.81
CA ASN A 429 11.47 20.58 -12.64
C ASN A 429 12.39 21.78 -12.90
N GLY A 430 13.29 22.07 -11.97
CA GLY A 430 14.19 23.22 -12.02
C GLY A 430 13.59 24.54 -11.54
N ASP A 431 12.30 24.59 -11.22
CA ASP A 431 11.69 25.74 -10.54
C ASP A 431 11.85 25.60 -9.02
N ASN A 432 12.25 26.69 -8.36
CA ASN A 432 12.29 26.74 -6.91
C ASN A 432 10.88 27.00 -6.35
N LEU A 433 10.05 25.95 -6.30
CA LEU A 433 8.76 25.97 -5.61
C LEU A 433 8.95 26.32 -4.11
N PRO A 434 8.08 27.16 -3.51
CA PRO A 434 6.88 27.74 -4.09
C PRO A 434 7.16 28.93 -5.04
N ILE A 435 6.37 29.04 -6.11
CA ILE A 435 6.45 30.15 -7.09
C ILE A 435 5.22 31.05 -7.04
N ARG A 436 5.22 32.14 -7.82
CA ARG A 436 4.09 33.08 -7.88
C ARG A 436 2.87 32.39 -8.52
N VAL A 437 1.68 32.63 -8.00
CA VAL A 437 0.47 31.85 -8.35
C VAL A 437 0.04 32.01 -9.82
N ASP A 438 0.18 33.20 -10.39
CA ASP A 438 -0.05 33.45 -11.83
C ASP A 438 0.87 32.63 -12.73
N ASN A 439 2.18 32.65 -12.44
CA ASN A 439 3.16 31.84 -13.18
C ASN A 439 2.89 30.34 -13.02
N PHE A 440 2.44 29.91 -11.84
CA PHE A 440 2.09 28.52 -11.59
C PHE A 440 0.86 28.10 -12.40
N VAL A 441 -0.22 28.88 -12.36
CA VAL A 441 -1.45 28.63 -13.12
C VAL A 441 -1.18 28.62 -14.63
N GLU A 442 -0.41 29.58 -15.14
CA GLU A 442 -0.04 29.67 -16.56
C GLU A 442 0.66 28.39 -17.04
N LYS A 443 1.72 27.98 -16.33
CA LYS A 443 2.52 26.82 -16.69
C LYS A 443 1.73 25.50 -16.53
N LEU A 444 0.91 25.40 -15.49
CA LEU A 444 0.09 24.22 -15.24
C LEU A 444 -1.00 24.04 -16.30
N ILE A 445 -1.71 25.12 -16.67
CA ILE A 445 -2.70 25.09 -17.76
C ILE A 445 -2.04 24.71 -19.09
N SER A 446 -0.86 25.27 -19.39
CA SER A 446 -0.11 24.92 -20.60
C SER A 446 0.25 23.43 -20.64
N TYR A 447 0.68 22.87 -19.51
CA TYR A 447 0.95 21.44 -19.39
C TYR A 447 -0.30 20.60 -19.65
N TYR A 448 -1.41 20.87 -18.95
CA TYR A 448 -2.67 20.13 -19.15
C TYR A 448 -3.18 20.20 -20.59
N ASN A 449 -3.10 21.37 -21.23
CA ASN A 449 -3.51 21.49 -22.63
C ASN A 449 -2.71 20.56 -23.54
N GLY A 450 -1.39 20.45 -23.33
CA GLY A 450 -0.55 19.51 -24.08
C GLY A 450 -0.86 18.05 -23.75
N ASP A 451 -0.96 17.71 -22.46
CA ASP A 451 -1.18 16.35 -21.96
C ASP A 451 -2.52 15.79 -22.42
N HIS A 452 -3.60 16.58 -22.31
CA HIS A 452 -4.95 16.15 -22.67
C HIS A 452 -5.16 16.02 -24.18
N LEU A 453 -4.44 16.77 -25.02
CA LEU A 453 -4.46 16.58 -26.47
C LEU A 453 -3.89 15.23 -26.90
N LEU A 454 -2.93 14.68 -26.14
CA LEU A 454 -2.38 13.34 -26.40
C LEU A 454 -3.39 12.23 -26.12
N LEU A 455 -4.29 12.42 -25.15
CA LEU A 455 -5.37 11.48 -24.84
C LEU A 455 -6.44 11.46 -25.94
N GLN A 456 -6.73 12.60 -26.55
CA GLN A 456 -7.69 12.67 -27.66
C GLN A 456 -7.16 11.99 -28.94
N ASN A 457 -5.85 12.02 -29.16
CA ASN A 457 -5.23 11.44 -30.34
C ASN A 457 -4.97 9.93 -30.23
N SER A 458 -4.89 9.35 -29.03
CA SER A 458 -4.75 7.89 -28.89
C SER A 458 -5.96 7.11 -29.42
N ASP A 459 -7.17 7.67 -29.31
CA ASP A 459 -8.40 7.05 -29.85
C ASP A 459 -8.44 7.04 -31.39
N SER A 460 -7.81 8.01 -32.06
CA SER A 460 -7.79 8.09 -33.53
C SER A 460 -6.73 7.21 -34.20
N VAL A 461 -5.74 6.71 -33.44
CA VAL A 461 -4.73 5.76 -33.95
C VAL A 461 -5.26 4.32 -33.92
N VAL A 462 -6.15 3.97 -32.98
CA VAL A 462 -6.76 2.64 -32.91
C VAL A 462 -7.85 2.46 -33.97
N ALA A 463 -8.60 3.51 -34.30
CA ALA A 463 -9.62 3.46 -35.35
C ALA A 463 -9.06 3.26 -36.77
N LYS A 464 -7.78 3.59 -37.03
CA LYS A 464 -7.15 3.35 -38.34
C LYS A 464 -6.58 1.94 -38.52
N ASN A 465 -6.36 1.20 -37.43
CA ASN A 465 -5.82 -0.17 -37.51
C ASN A 465 -6.90 -1.26 -37.58
N ASN A 466 -8.17 -0.92 -37.34
CA ASN A 466 -9.31 -1.86 -37.40
C ASN A 466 -10.09 -1.83 -38.73
N ILE A 467 -9.57 -1.20 -39.79
CA ILE A 467 -10.19 -1.20 -41.13
C ILE A 467 -9.53 -2.21 -42.09
N ASN A 468 -8.47 -2.93 -41.67
CA ASN A 468 -7.71 -3.82 -42.58
C ASN A 468 -7.65 -5.31 -42.15
N ILE A 469 -8.61 -5.81 -41.36
CA ILE A 469 -8.74 -7.26 -41.12
C ILE A 469 -10.22 -7.64 -41.07
N GLU A 470 -10.89 -7.61 -42.22
CA GLU A 470 -12.06 -8.44 -42.53
C GLU A 470 -12.41 -8.20 -43.99
N ASP A 471 -11.69 -8.89 -44.88
CA ASP A 471 -12.16 -9.33 -46.19
C ASP A 471 -11.05 -10.16 -46.84
N ASN A 472 -11.04 -11.46 -46.55
CA ASN A 472 -10.66 -12.52 -47.50
C ASN A 472 -10.64 -13.89 -46.80
N LEU A 473 -11.80 -14.56 -46.77
CA LEU A 473 -11.86 -16.02 -46.85
C LEU A 473 -13.16 -16.39 -47.58
N GLY A 474 -13.06 -16.60 -48.89
CA GLY A 474 -14.22 -16.98 -49.71
C GLY A 474 -13.94 -17.12 -51.21
N SER A 475 -13.40 -18.29 -51.58
CA SER A 475 -13.56 -18.98 -52.88
C SER A 475 -13.04 -18.35 -54.18
N ASN A 476 -11.95 -18.98 -54.67
CA ASN A 476 -11.60 -19.31 -56.05
C ASN A 476 -12.63 -18.98 -57.14
N ILE A 477 -12.18 -18.33 -58.23
CA ILE A 477 -12.37 -18.75 -59.64
C ILE A 477 -11.43 -17.92 -60.57
N SER A 478 -10.62 -18.66 -61.34
CA SER A 478 -9.98 -18.42 -62.66
C SER A 478 -9.26 -17.09 -63.03
N ARG A 479 -7.96 -17.26 -63.33
CA ARG A 479 -7.26 -16.92 -64.60
C ARG A 479 -7.70 -15.66 -65.36
N ASP A 480 -6.83 -14.66 -65.47
CA ASP A 480 -5.92 -14.48 -66.62
C ASP A 480 -5.03 -13.22 -66.48
N ASN A 481 -3.83 -13.32 -67.06
CA ASN A 481 -2.87 -12.32 -67.56
C ASN A 481 -3.26 -10.82 -67.43
N CYS A 482 -2.38 -9.88 -67.09
CA CYS A 482 -1.09 -9.61 -67.76
C CYS A 482 -0.33 -8.47 -67.07
N ALA A 483 1.01 -8.61 -67.03
CA ALA A 483 2.05 -7.57 -67.19
C ALA A 483 2.24 -6.41 -66.18
N ASN A 484 3.46 -6.42 -65.59
CA ASN A 484 4.47 -5.34 -65.59
C ASN A 484 4.19 -4.03 -64.82
N ASN A 485 5.15 -3.32 -64.23
CA ASN A 485 6.51 -3.56 -63.75
C ASN A 485 6.95 -2.23 -63.08
N TYR A 486 7.76 -2.34 -62.03
CA TYR A 486 8.83 -1.41 -61.63
C TYR A 486 8.62 0.09 -61.32
N ASN A 487 8.92 0.41 -60.05
CA ASN A 487 9.90 1.38 -59.55
C ASN A 487 9.89 2.84 -60.06
N SER A 488 9.73 3.81 -59.16
CA SER A 488 10.82 4.36 -58.34
C SER A 488 10.48 5.74 -57.72
N HIS A 489 11.07 5.96 -56.55
CA HIS A 489 11.42 7.21 -55.86
C HIS A 489 11.28 8.55 -56.63
N THR A 490 10.76 9.60 -55.98
CA THR A 490 11.56 10.64 -55.28
C THR A 490 10.71 11.84 -54.83
N VAL A 491 11.31 12.62 -53.94
CA VAL A 491 10.82 13.71 -53.09
C VAL A 491 10.70 15.06 -53.81
N SER A 492 9.76 15.88 -53.32
CA SER A 492 9.65 17.36 -53.41
C SER A 492 8.67 17.94 -54.43
N SER A 493 7.67 18.68 -53.95
CA SER A 493 7.54 20.13 -54.21
C SER A 493 6.28 20.73 -53.59
N ASN A 494 6.45 21.87 -52.90
CA ASN A 494 5.38 22.83 -52.63
C ASN A 494 5.20 23.74 -53.85
N LYS A 495 3.94 24.02 -54.24
CA LYS A 495 3.42 25.29 -54.82
C LYS A 495 1.90 25.13 -55.01
N SER A 496 1.08 25.87 -54.26
CA SER A 496 0.48 27.17 -54.64
C SER A 496 -0.46 27.08 -55.84
N PHE A 497 -1.76 27.34 -55.67
CA PHE A 497 -2.43 28.53 -56.23
C PHE A 497 -3.89 28.67 -55.75
N ASN A 498 -4.32 29.93 -55.83
CA ASN A 498 -5.50 30.62 -55.29
C ASN A 498 -6.88 30.28 -55.91
N ASN A 499 -7.89 30.89 -55.26
CA ASN A 499 -9.15 31.49 -55.77
C ASN A 499 -10.42 30.62 -55.66
N LYS A 500 -11.63 31.11 -55.35
CA LYS A 500 -12.20 32.39 -54.84
C LYS A 500 -13.74 32.18 -54.78
N CYS A 501 -14.44 32.88 -53.86
CA CYS A 501 -15.86 33.33 -53.87
C CYS A 501 -17.00 32.26 -54.01
N HIS A 502 -18.24 32.44 -53.51
CA HIS A 502 -19.04 33.65 -53.30
C HIS A 502 -20.19 33.44 -52.26
N LEU A 503 -20.64 34.57 -51.72
CA LEU A 503 -21.74 34.85 -50.77
C LEU A 503 -23.13 34.31 -51.17
N ASN A 504 -24.01 34.20 -50.15
CA ASN A 504 -25.32 34.87 -50.19
C ASN A 504 -25.65 35.52 -48.83
N ASN A 505 -25.91 36.82 -48.87
CA ASN A 505 -26.49 37.64 -47.79
C ASN A 505 -28.02 37.60 -47.88
N GLN A 506 -28.69 37.71 -46.73
CA GLN A 506 -29.92 38.51 -46.61
C GLN A 506 -29.99 39.07 -45.19
N GLU A 507 -29.87 40.39 -45.11
CA GLU A 507 -30.09 41.26 -43.95
C GLU A 507 -31.59 41.42 -43.66
N LEU A 508 -31.94 41.77 -42.43
CA LEU A 508 -33.03 42.69 -42.10
C LEU A 508 -32.74 43.30 -40.72
N ASP A 509 -32.41 44.60 -40.71
CA ASP A 509 -32.35 45.50 -39.55
C ASP A 509 -33.75 45.80 -39.02
N THR A 510 -33.87 46.08 -37.71
CA THR A 510 -34.74 47.18 -37.22
C THR A 510 -34.44 47.56 -35.76
N ASP A 511 -34.61 48.86 -35.52
CA ASP A 511 -34.20 49.68 -34.37
C ASP A 511 -34.94 49.46 -33.03
N CYS A 512 -34.24 49.93 -31.98
CA CYS A 512 -34.65 50.58 -30.71
C CYS A 512 -36.12 50.54 -30.23
N ILE A 513 -36.30 50.38 -28.90
CA ILE A 513 -37.16 51.22 -28.02
C ILE A 513 -36.78 50.98 -26.53
N ASP A 514 -36.50 52.07 -25.82
CA ASP A 514 -36.59 52.21 -24.36
C ASP A 514 -38.06 52.31 -23.93
N GLU A 515 -38.52 51.56 -22.93
CA GLU A 515 -39.66 51.98 -22.11
C GLU A 515 -39.49 51.63 -20.62
N VAL A 516 -39.53 52.70 -19.84
CA VAL A 516 -39.69 52.81 -18.40
C VAL A 516 -41.13 52.46 -18.02
N PHE A 517 -41.36 51.75 -16.91
CA PHE A 517 -42.55 52.00 -16.08
C PHE A 517 -42.25 51.81 -14.58
N ASN A 518 -42.34 52.93 -13.87
CA ASN A 518 -42.49 53.09 -12.42
C ASN A 518 -43.97 53.04 -12.03
N ILE A 519 -44.23 52.94 -10.72
CA ILE A 519 -45.35 53.50 -9.89
C ILE A 519 -45.75 52.46 -8.81
N SER A 520 -45.25 52.60 -7.57
CA SER A 520 -45.78 53.36 -6.40
C SER A 520 -46.84 52.57 -5.62
N ASP A 521 -47.07 52.64 -4.31
CA ASP A 521 -46.56 53.34 -3.14
C ASP A 521 -47.25 52.67 -1.91
N ILE A 522 -46.75 52.88 -0.69
CA ILE A 522 -47.50 53.25 0.55
C ILE A 522 -46.61 53.06 1.81
N ASN A 523 -46.08 54.21 2.25
CA ASN A 523 -46.07 54.82 3.59
C ASN A 523 -45.29 54.28 4.82
N ASN A 524 -44.29 55.12 5.19
CA ASN A 524 -44.09 55.88 6.46
C ASN A 524 -43.81 55.18 7.81
N SER A 525 -42.62 55.47 8.37
CA SER A 525 -42.40 56.44 9.48
C SER A 525 -40.95 56.32 9.98
N SER A 526 -40.07 57.30 9.71
CA SER A 526 -39.64 58.38 10.62
C SER A 526 -39.12 57.95 12.01
N ASN A 527 -37.81 57.96 12.22
CA ASN A 527 -37.17 59.00 13.06
C ASN A 527 -35.64 58.94 13.04
N LYS A 528 -35.04 60.10 12.75
CA LYS A 528 -33.65 60.46 13.07
C LYS A 528 -33.57 60.81 14.55
N ASN A 529 -32.41 60.58 15.18
CA ASN A 529 -31.77 61.59 16.01
C ASN A 529 -30.28 61.30 16.17
N THR A 530 -29.49 62.21 15.61
CA THR A 530 -28.08 62.47 15.91
C THR A 530 -28.01 63.29 17.21
N LEU A 531 -27.00 63.07 18.06
CA LEU A 531 -26.43 64.11 18.91
C LEU A 531 -25.00 63.70 19.32
N GLN A 532 -24.09 64.66 19.17
CA GLN A 532 -22.65 64.61 19.47
C GLN A 532 -22.36 65.29 20.84
N ILE A 533 -21.06 65.27 21.20
CA ILE A 533 -20.28 66.17 22.09
C ILE A 533 -20.49 65.98 23.62
N GLU A 534 -19.55 66.06 24.57
CA GLU A 534 -18.15 66.57 24.80
C GLU A 534 -17.47 65.64 25.84
N GLU A 535 -16.19 65.23 25.73
CA GLU A 535 -14.95 65.89 26.22
C GLU A 535 -14.97 66.36 27.69
N ASP A 536 -14.13 65.73 28.54
CA ASP A 536 -13.16 66.44 29.41
C ASP A 536 -12.18 65.50 30.16
N ASN A 537 -10.93 65.51 29.67
CA ASN A 537 -9.64 65.77 30.34
C ASN A 537 -9.25 65.17 31.72
N ASP A 538 -8.15 64.41 31.65
CA ASP A 538 -6.86 64.48 32.38
C ASP A 538 -6.76 64.27 33.90
N ILE A 539 -5.86 63.32 34.27
CA ILE A 539 -4.62 63.59 35.04
C ILE A 539 -3.63 62.44 34.78
N GLU A 540 -2.44 62.81 34.28
CA GLU A 540 -1.23 61.99 34.13
C GLU A 540 -0.65 61.54 35.48
N LEU A 541 0.04 60.39 35.50
CA LEU A 541 1.40 60.28 36.05
C LEU A 541 2.14 59.10 35.40
N ASN A 542 3.28 59.43 34.76
CA ASN A 542 4.26 58.55 34.13
C ASN A 542 4.93 57.58 35.13
N GLU A 543 5.23 56.34 34.71
CA GLU A 543 6.59 55.94 34.27
C GLU A 543 6.74 54.42 33.99
N ASN A 544 7.42 54.14 32.87
CA ASN A 544 8.37 53.04 32.64
C ASN A 544 7.92 51.58 32.36
N ARG A 545 7.90 51.28 31.05
CA ARG A 545 8.51 50.12 30.35
C ARG A 545 8.88 48.89 31.21
N LYS A 546 8.25 47.74 30.90
CA LYS A 546 8.90 46.58 30.23
C LYS A 546 7.92 45.44 29.98
N THR A 547 7.94 44.99 28.74
CA THR A 547 7.37 43.75 28.22
C THR A 547 7.96 42.51 28.90
N SER A 548 7.11 41.61 29.41
CA SER A 548 7.39 40.17 29.44
C SER A 548 6.10 39.36 29.60
N THR A 549 5.77 38.67 28.52
CA THR A 549 4.97 37.43 28.42
C THR A 549 4.66 36.71 29.73
N ALA A 550 3.39 36.70 30.13
CA ALA A 550 2.86 35.79 31.14
C ALA A 550 2.16 34.61 30.45
N LYS A 551 2.67 33.41 30.78
CA LYS A 551 2.07 32.10 30.52
C LYS A 551 0.67 32.05 31.13
N THR A 552 -0.35 31.69 30.36
CA THR A 552 -1.60 31.19 30.92
C THR A 552 -1.54 29.68 30.95
N LEU A 553 -1.64 29.14 32.17
CA LEU A 553 -1.73 27.72 32.46
C LEU A 553 -3.02 27.14 31.84
N ASN A 554 -2.88 26.17 30.94
CA ASN A 554 -3.97 25.26 30.62
C ASN A 554 -4.05 24.23 31.76
N LYS A 555 -5.03 24.41 32.64
CA LYS A 555 -5.48 23.37 33.56
C LYS A 555 -6.23 22.32 32.74
N GLU A 556 -5.77 21.07 32.83
CA GLU A 556 -6.43 19.87 32.33
C GLU A 556 -7.88 19.83 32.85
N LEU A 557 -8.85 19.73 31.94
CA LEU A 557 -10.25 19.42 32.23
C LEU A 557 -10.50 17.98 31.77
N ASP A 558 -10.92 17.14 32.72
CA ASP A 558 -11.18 15.71 32.56
C ASP A 558 -12.21 15.41 31.45
N THR A 559 -11.80 14.60 30.48
CA THR A 559 -12.51 14.26 29.22
C THR A 559 -13.61 13.19 29.36
N ASN A 560 -14.34 13.18 30.48
CA ASN A 560 -15.33 12.13 30.81
C ASN A 560 -16.73 12.66 31.18
N ILE A 561 -17.19 13.75 30.56
CA ILE A 561 -18.44 14.40 30.99
C ILE A 561 -19.67 13.78 30.31
N ILE A 562 -20.19 12.69 30.89
CA ILE A 562 -21.59 12.26 30.70
C ILE A 562 -22.47 13.24 31.48
N CYS A 563 -23.50 13.82 30.85
CA CYS A 563 -24.49 14.64 31.56
C CYS A 563 -25.34 13.75 32.48
N LEU A 564 -24.92 13.59 33.74
CA LEU A 564 -25.61 12.83 34.78
C LEU A 564 -27.11 13.21 34.92
N PRO A 565 -27.51 14.50 34.89
CA PRO A 565 -28.92 14.88 34.93
C PRO A 565 -29.73 14.30 33.75
N CYS A 566 -29.20 14.38 32.53
CA CYS A 566 -29.88 13.80 31.35
C CYS A 566 -30.00 12.27 31.46
N LYS A 567 -29.00 11.60 32.05
CA LYS A 567 -29.04 10.15 32.28
C LYS A 567 -30.10 9.75 33.31
N ASN A 568 -30.36 10.61 34.29
CA ASN A 568 -31.35 10.39 35.33
C ASN A 568 -32.78 10.78 34.93
N GLY A 569 -32.97 11.33 33.71
CA GLY A 569 -34.27 11.82 33.24
C GLY A 569 -34.65 13.19 33.79
N ASP A 570 -33.70 13.91 34.41
CA ASP A 570 -33.93 15.25 34.92
C ASP A 570 -34.07 16.23 33.76
N PHE A 571 -35.16 17.00 33.76
CA PHE A 571 -35.39 18.01 32.75
C PHE A 571 -34.62 19.29 33.10
N PRO A 572 -33.92 19.91 32.13
CA PRO A 572 -33.23 21.16 32.36
C PRO A 572 -34.25 22.25 32.75
N THR A 573 -33.89 23.03 33.77
CA THR A 573 -34.75 24.04 34.45
C THR A 573 -35.27 25.16 33.54
N GLY A 574 -34.86 25.19 32.26
CA GLY A 574 -35.26 26.20 31.28
C GLY A 574 -34.47 27.51 31.37
N ILE A 575 -33.58 27.63 32.35
CA ILE A 575 -32.73 28.82 32.60
C ILE A 575 -31.66 28.97 31.52
N HIS A 576 -31.04 27.86 31.09
CA HIS A 576 -30.07 27.85 29.99
C HIS A 576 -30.70 27.23 28.75
N ARG A 577 -30.63 27.94 27.62
CA ARG A 577 -31.18 27.51 26.34
C ARG A 577 -30.11 27.54 25.26
N CYS A 578 -30.21 26.61 24.33
CA CYS A 578 -29.39 26.61 23.12
C CYS A 578 -29.68 27.88 22.31
N THR A 579 -28.66 28.66 21.99
CA THR A 579 -28.80 29.88 21.18
C THR A 579 -29.31 29.62 19.75
N PHE A 580 -29.11 28.41 19.22
CA PHE A 580 -29.48 28.05 17.85
C PHE A 580 -30.86 27.39 17.75
N CYS A 581 -31.20 26.46 18.66
CA CYS A 581 -32.45 25.70 18.59
C CYS A 581 -33.41 25.96 19.76
N ASN A 582 -33.05 26.87 20.67
CA ASN A 582 -33.83 27.27 21.84
C ASN A 582 -34.18 26.14 22.84
N LYS A 583 -33.59 24.96 22.66
CA LYS A 583 -33.76 23.80 23.54
C LYS A 583 -33.17 24.10 24.92
N SER A 584 -33.93 23.83 25.98
CA SER A 584 -33.43 23.88 27.35
C SER A 584 -32.28 22.89 27.54
N VAL A 585 -31.18 23.32 28.15
CA VAL A 585 -29.97 22.53 28.36
C VAL A 585 -29.44 22.67 29.78
N HIS A 586 -28.72 21.65 30.26
CA HIS A 586 -27.97 21.73 31.50
C HIS A 586 -26.68 22.52 31.32
N LEU A 587 -26.30 23.22 32.39
CA LEU A 587 -25.08 24.04 32.48
C LEU A 587 -23.79 23.24 32.28
N PHE A 588 -23.80 21.93 32.54
CA PHE A 588 -22.65 21.05 32.33
C PHE A 588 -23.08 19.73 31.68
N GLY A 589 -22.24 19.20 30.78
CA GLY A 589 -22.45 17.92 30.11
C GLY A 589 -23.20 17.99 28.79
N CYS A 590 -24.48 18.41 28.74
CA CYS A 590 -25.29 18.35 27.50
C CYS A 590 -25.27 19.63 26.63
N SER A 591 -24.46 20.62 27.02
CA SER A 591 -24.25 21.86 26.29
C SER A 591 -22.86 22.44 26.55
N VAL A 592 -22.39 23.28 25.64
CA VAL A 592 -21.12 24.01 25.74
C VAL A 592 -21.36 25.52 25.75
N LYS A 593 -20.41 26.28 26.26
CA LYS A 593 -20.48 27.75 26.36
C LYS A 593 -20.30 28.39 24.97
N HIS A 594 -21.06 29.45 24.66
CA HIS A 594 -20.83 30.28 23.47
C HIS A 594 -19.65 31.23 23.69
N VAL A 595 -18.80 31.45 22.67
CA VAL A 595 -17.44 32.02 22.78
C VAL A 595 -17.38 33.48 23.29
N ASP A 596 -18.51 34.18 23.37
CA ASP A 596 -18.56 35.64 23.57
C ASP A 596 -19.17 36.11 24.90
N ASN A 597 -19.39 35.24 25.89
CA ASN A 597 -20.04 35.63 27.16
C ASN A 597 -19.22 35.37 28.42
N GLU A 598 -19.37 36.27 29.41
CA GLU A 598 -18.86 36.08 30.77
C GLU A 598 -19.68 35.02 31.54
N GLU A 599 -19.03 34.28 32.44
CA GLU A 599 -19.67 33.21 33.24
C GLU A 599 -20.72 33.80 34.19
N GLY A 600 -21.97 33.29 34.15
CA GLY A 600 -23.04 33.84 34.98
C GLY A 600 -24.43 33.19 34.81
N TYR A 601 -25.40 33.66 35.62
CA TYR A 601 -26.79 33.20 35.58
C TYR A 601 -27.45 33.56 34.23
N GLY A 602 -28.00 32.57 33.52
CA GLY A 602 -28.58 32.77 32.19
C GLY A 602 -27.56 32.81 31.04
N GLU A 603 -26.33 32.29 31.25
CA GLU A 603 -25.33 32.25 30.18
C GLU A 603 -25.81 31.52 28.92
N SER A 604 -25.45 32.08 27.77
CA SER A 604 -25.73 31.55 26.44
C SER A 604 -24.99 30.23 26.21
N ARG A 605 -25.75 29.17 25.96
CA ARG A 605 -25.21 27.82 25.71
C ARG A 605 -25.52 27.38 24.28
N ILE A 606 -24.74 26.44 23.78
CA ILE A 606 -25.01 25.70 22.54
C ILE A 606 -25.23 24.24 22.93
N CYS A 607 -26.36 23.63 22.54
CA CYS A 607 -26.53 22.19 22.77
C CYS A 607 -25.52 21.40 21.93
N LEU A 608 -25.10 20.23 22.43
CA LEU A 608 -24.09 19.42 21.74
C LEU A 608 -24.45 19.08 20.28
N SER A 609 -25.74 18.93 19.95
CA SER A 609 -26.17 18.69 18.57
C SER A 609 -25.87 19.88 17.64
N CYS A 610 -26.23 21.11 18.06
CA CYS A 610 -25.92 22.31 17.27
C CYS A 610 -24.42 22.60 17.26
N PHE A 611 -23.70 22.27 18.33
CA PHE A 611 -22.25 22.41 18.39
C PHE A 611 -21.53 21.47 17.40
N ASN A 612 -21.99 20.23 17.27
CA ASN A 612 -21.44 19.28 16.29
C ASN A 612 -21.74 19.71 14.83
N GLU A 613 -22.94 20.24 14.56
CA GLU A 613 -23.26 20.83 13.25
C GLU A 613 -22.38 22.04 12.91
N LEU A 614 -22.01 22.85 13.91
CA LEU A 614 -21.07 23.97 13.75
C LEU A 614 -19.65 23.46 13.49
N GLN A 615 -19.17 22.44 14.21
CA GLN A 615 -17.86 21.85 13.96
C GLN A 615 -17.69 21.28 12.54
N GLU A 616 -18.75 20.74 11.91
CA GLU A 616 -18.69 20.28 10.52
C GLU A 616 -18.63 21.46 9.52
N LYS A 617 -19.36 22.54 9.80
CA LYS A 617 -19.37 23.76 8.98
C LYS A 617 -18.06 24.54 9.09
N ASP A 618 -17.43 24.51 10.26
CA ASP A 618 -16.20 25.24 10.58
C ASP A 618 -14.94 24.36 10.50
N ALA A 619 -15.04 23.16 9.91
CA ALA A 619 -13.90 22.25 9.77
C ALA A 619 -12.83 22.84 8.83
N GLU A 620 -11.64 23.13 9.37
CA GLU A 620 -10.48 23.62 8.62
C GLU A 620 -9.30 22.63 8.69
N GLU A 621 -8.65 22.38 7.55
CA GLU A 621 -7.52 21.44 7.46
C GLU A 621 -6.15 22.09 7.77
N GLN A 622 -5.29 21.41 8.54
CA GLN A 622 -3.92 21.84 8.81
C GLN A 622 -2.88 20.95 8.09
N TRP A 623 -2.47 21.35 6.90
CA TRP A 623 -1.50 20.60 6.10
C TRP A 623 -0.08 21.20 6.17
N GLN A 624 0.91 20.43 6.66
CA GLN A 624 2.34 20.74 6.52
C GLN A 624 3.15 19.51 6.07
N LYS A 625 3.15 19.17 4.76
CA LYS A 625 3.97 18.07 4.20
C LYS A 625 5.39 18.55 3.84
N LYS A 626 6.44 17.82 4.26
CA LYS A 626 7.84 18.00 3.80
C LYS A 626 8.09 17.21 2.49
N ARG A 627 9.04 17.69 1.67
CA ARG A 627 9.39 17.13 0.33
C ARG A 627 9.84 15.65 0.40
N LYS A 628 9.45 14.84 -0.59
CA LYS A 628 9.91 13.45 -0.82
C LYS A 628 10.51 13.28 -2.23
N THR A 629 11.46 12.35 -2.35
CA THR A 629 12.11 11.88 -3.58
C THR A 629 11.40 10.67 -4.18
N PRO A 630 11.50 10.42 -5.51
CA PRO A 630 10.70 9.41 -6.20
C PRO A 630 11.28 8.00 -6.04
N ASN A 631 10.42 7.01 -5.80
CA ASN A 631 10.74 5.58 -5.97
C ASN A 631 9.76 4.93 -6.95
N GLN A 632 10.27 3.92 -7.68
CA GLN A 632 9.60 3.17 -8.75
C GLN A 632 8.55 2.19 -8.23
N PHE A 633 7.58 1.88 -9.10
CA PHE A 633 6.64 0.76 -9.01
C PHE A 633 7.39 -0.54 -8.68
N HIS A 634 7.10 -1.16 -7.55
CA HIS A 634 7.62 -2.47 -7.12
C HIS A 634 6.50 -3.51 -7.09
N SER A 635 6.49 -4.47 -6.15
CA SER A 635 5.34 -5.29 -5.73
C SER A 635 5.08 -4.98 -4.25
N ARG A 636 3.85 -5.08 -3.71
CA ARG A 636 3.59 -4.81 -2.27
C ARG A 636 4.57 -5.63 -1.44
N ALA A 637 5.34 -4.98 -0.56
CA ALA A 637 6.32 -5.68 0.25
C ALA A 637 5.66 -6.81 1.06
N ALA A 638 6.30 -7.98 1.13
CA ALA A 638 5.79 -9.14 1.87
C ALA A 638 5.43 -8.82 3.35
N ASN A 639 6.09 -7.81 3.94
CA ASN A 639 5.85 -7.36 5.31
C ASN A 639 4.69 -6.35 5.46
N SER A 640 4.00 -5.99 4.38
CA SER A 640 2.88 -5.06 4.41
C SER A 640 1.76 -5.56 5.34
N TYR A 641 1.10 -4.64 6.03
CA TYR A 641 -0.07 -4.94 6.86
C TYR A 641 -1.28 -5.41 6.05
N LEU A 642 -1.25 -5.20 4.74
CA LEU A 642 -2.31 -5.58 3.81
C LEU A 642 -2.13 -7.00 3.26
N VAL A 643 -0.92 -7.54 3.28
CA VAL A 643 -0.60 -8.90 2.77
C VAL A 643 -0.72 -9.95 3.88
N SER A 644 -1.20 -11.15 3.55
CA SER A 644 -1.17 -12.32 4.46
C SER A 644 0.22 -12.52 5.04
N GLN A 645 0.29 -12.99 6.28
CA GLN A 645 1.54 -13.32 6.94
C GLN A 645 1.59 -14.81 7.28
N PRO A 646 2.05 -15.65 6.35
CA PRO A 646 2.12 -17.08 6.60
C PRO A 646 2.92 -17.39 7.89
N GLY A 647 2.32 -18.16 8.79
CA GLY A 647 2.89 -18.54 10.08
C GLY A 647 2.57 -17.62 11.25
N PHE A 648 1.77 -16.57 11.03
CA PHE A 648 1.39 -15.67 12.11
C PHE A 648 0.60 -16.37 13.22
N ASP A 649 -0.10 -17.46 12.89
CA ASP A 649 -0.83 -18.38 13.77
C ASP A 649 0.06 -19.30 14.62
N HIS A 650 1.35 -19.37 14.33
CA HIS A 650 2.32 -20.11 15.14
C HIS A 650 3.11 -19.18 16.10
N LEU A 651 2.88 -17.87 16.03
CA LEU A 651 3.58 -16.90 16.87
C LEU A 651 3.02 -16.89 18.30
N ASP A 652 3.91 -16.94 19.27
CA ASP A 652 3.59 -16.67 20.68
C ASP A 652 3.52 -15.16 20.93
N LEU A 653 2.32 -14.59 21.04
CA LEU A 653 2.16 -13.14 21.16
C LEU A 653 2.69 -12.57 22.50
N ASN A 654 2.94 -13.39 23.51
CA ASN A 654 3.39 -12.96 24.84
C ASN A 654 4.92 -12.78 24.93
N GLN A 655 5.69 -13.17 23.90
CA GLN A 655 7.15 -12.99 23.91
C GLN A 655 7.61 -11.60 23.42
N LYS A 656 8.72 -11.13 24.00
CA LYS A 656 9.41 -9.90 23.59
C LYS A 656 10.24 -10.11 22.32
N GLY A 657 10.31 -9.09 21.45
CA GLY A 657 11.17 -9.07 20.26
C GLY A 657 10.42 -8.92 18.93
N SER A 658 11.18 -8.75 17.84
CA SER A 658 10.61 -8.65 16.49
C SER A 658 9.98 -9.96 16.02
N ILE A 659 9.01 -9.84 15.11
CA ILE A 659 8.41 -11.00 14.45
C ILE A 659 9.44 -11.57 13.49
N LYS A 660 9.91 -12.77 13.78
CA LYS A 660 10.52 -13.65 12.78
C LYS A 660 9.64 -14.89 12.73
N SER A 661 8.90 -15.05 11.64
CA SER A 661 8.07 -16.24 11.41
C SER A 661 8.92 -17.51 11.45
N ILE A 662 10.16 -17.42 10.95
CA ILE A 662 11.12 -18.52 10.89
C ILE A 662 12.50 -18.02 11.33
N ILE A 663 13.19 -18.82 12.15
CA ILE A 663 14.56 -18.50 12.58
C ILE A 663 15.53 -18.65 11.42
N PHE A 664 16.19 -17.54 11.07
CA PHE A 664 17.26 -17.52 10.08
C PHE A 664 18.55 -18.13 10.63
N LEU A 665 18.95 -19.27 10.06
CA LEU A 665 20.17 -20.01 10.40
C LEU A 665 21.40 -19.36 9.73
N LYS A 666 22.55 -19.48 10.38
CA LYS A 666 23.83 -18.94 9.89
C LYS A 666 24.84 -20.07 9.74
N ASN A 667 25.64 -20.02 8.68
CA ASN A 667 26.64 -21.04 8.37
C ASN A 667 27.61 -21.21 9.55
N GLY A 668 27.67 -22.43 10.08
CA GLY A 668 28.60 -22.80 11.13
C GLY A 668 28.60 -21.86 12.34
N ASN A 669 29.76 -21.78 12.99
CA ASN A 669 30.09 -20.77 13.99
C ASN A 669 31.59 -20.45 13.96
N THR A 670 31.94 -19.18 14.15
CA THR A 670 33.33 -18.74 14.27
C THR A 670 33.66 -18.37 15.72
N PHE A 671 34.92 -18.56 16.12
CA PHE A 671 35.42 -18.13 17.44
C PHE A 671 35.17 -16.64 17.72
N GLN A 672 35.10 -15.83 16.67
CA GLN A 672 34.92 -14.37 16.75
C GLN A 672 33.45 -13.97 17.02
N ASN A 673 32.47 -14.78 16.59
CA ASN A 673 31.04 -14.41 16.64
C ASN A 673 30.20 -15.23 17.63
N LYS A 674 30.58 -16.49 17.92
CA LYS A 674 29.87 -17.35 18.90
C LYS A 674 30.84 -18.35 19.56
N PRO A 675 30.86 -18.47 20.90
CA PRO A 675 31.77 -19.40 21.58
C PRO A 675 31.45 -20.87 21.24
N PRO A 676 32.44 -21.78 21.31
CA PRO A 676 32.25 -23.21 21.11
C PRO A 676 31.17 -23.77 22.04
N CYS A 677 30.31 -24.66 21.53
CA CYS A 677 29.30 -25.31 22.35
C CYS A 677 29.94 -26.44 23.15
N ILE A 678 29.61 -26.55 24.43
CA ILE A 678 30.06 -27.68 25.26
C ILE A 678 29.00 -28.78 25.19
N LEU A 679 29.38 -29.95 24.71
CA LEU A 679 28.57 -31.15 24.73
C LEU A 679 29.04 -32.10 25.83
N PRO A 680 28.13 -32.81 26.52
CA PRO A 680 28.49 -33.92 27.39
C PRO A 680 29.36 -34.92 26.61
N GLU A 681 30.42 -35.45 27.24
CA GLU A 681 31.32 -36.49 26.70
C GLU A 681 32.22 -36.09 25.52
N ILE A 682 31.87 -35.08 24.73
CA ILE A 682 32.64 -34.63 23.54
C ILE A 682 33.49 -33.38 23.84
N GLY A 683 33.09 -32.56 24.80
CA GLY A 683 33.78 -31.31 25.13
C GLY A 683 33.38 -30.14 24.23
N LYS A 684 34.32 -29.25 23.89
CA LYS A 684 34.05 -28.03 23.10
C LYS A 684 33.93 -28.39 21.62
N VAL A 685 32.86 -27.92 20.96
CA VAL A 685 32.54 -28.24 19.56
C VAL A 685 32.29 -26.99 18.72
N ILE A 686 32.77 -27.01 17.48
CA ILE A 686 32.52 -26.02 16.42
C ILE A 686 31.90 -26.72 15.20
N LEU A 687 30.93 -26.06 14.57
CA LEU A 687 30.24 -26.46 13.36
C LEU A 687 30.73 -25.61 12.18
N ASN A 688 31.09 -26.24 11.07
CA ASN A 688 31.49 -25.62 9.81
C ASN A 688 30.67 -26.18 8.64
N ASN A 689 30.62 -25.43 7.54
CA ASN A 689 30.03 -25.83 6.26
C ASN A 689 28.60 -26.38 6.36
N SER A 690 27.74 -25.74 7.15
CA SER A 690 26.37 -26.19 7.41
C SER A 690 25.33 -25.69 6.40
N CYS A 691 25.74 -25.09 5.27
CA CYS A 691 24.82 -24.50 4.29
C CYS A 691 23.80 -25.51 3.73
N SER A 692 24.21 -26.76 3.49
CA SER A 692 23.32 -27.85 3.01
C SER A 692 22.22 -28.20 4.02
N PRO A 693 22.54 -28.60 5.27
CA PRO A 693 21.50 -28.85 6.28
C PRO A 693 20.72 -27.59 6.68
N ASP A 694 21.36 -26.42 6.74
CA ASP A 694 20.67 -25.17 7.08
C ASP A 694 19.64 -24.78 6.01
N SER A 695 19.96 -24.95 4.73
CA SER A 695 19.02 -24.70 3.61
C SER A 695 17.83 -25.65 3.66
N LEU A 696 18.10 -26.95 3.87
CA LEU A 696 17.05 -27.97 3.99
C LEU A 696 16.12 -27.74 5.19
N MET A 697 16.67 -27.36 6.35
CA MET A 697 15.85 -27.09 7.54
C MET A 697 15.04 -25.80 7.38
N SER A 698 15.58 -24.76 6.75
CA SER A 698 14.89 -23.48 6.54
C SER A 698 13.67 -23.64 5.64
N ILE A 699 13.84 -24.31 4.50
CA ILE A 699 12.74 -24.54 3.56
C ILE A 699 11.66 -25.50 4.11
N LEU A 700 12.04 -26.51 4.91
CA LEU A 700 11.07 -27.37 5.58
C LEU A 700 10.34 -26.64 6.71
N ALA A 701 10.98 -25.67 7.37
CA ALA A 701 10.29 -24.77 8.29
C ALA A 701 9.30 -23.86 7.53
N CYS A 702 9.67 -23.33 6.36
CA CYS A 702 8.75 -22.61 5.48
C CYS A 702 7.56 -23.50 5.10
N ALA A 703 7.82 -24.73 4.64
CA ALA A 703 6.80 -25.70 4.30
C ALA A 703 5.86 -26.02 5.47
N ALA A 704 6.39 -26.13 6.69
CA ALA A 704 5.60 -26.36 7.91
C ALA A 704 4.75 -25.15 8.28
N THR A 705 5.18 -23.95 7.92
CA THR A 705 4.44 -22.71 8.13
C THR A 705 3.30 -22.56 7.12
N ASP A 706 3.50 -23.13 5.93
CA ASP A 706 2.71 -22.84 4.74
C ASP A 706 1.76 -24.01 4.36
N SER A 707 1.87 -25.17 5.01
CA SER A 707 0.96 -26.31 4.87
C SER A 707 0.49 -26.82 6.23
N ASP A 708 -0.79 -26.61 6.54
CA ASP A 708 -1.45 -27.14 7.73
C ASP A 708 -1.33 -28.67 7.82
N VAL A 709 -1.39 -29.36 6.66
CA VAL A 709 -1.27 -30.82 6.57
C VAL A 709 0.12 -31.26 7.00
N TYR A 710 1.15 -30.61 6.45
CA TYR A 710 2.54 -30.92 6.78
C TYR A 710 2.88 -30.54 8.22
N PHE A 711 2.39 -29.40 8.73
CA PHE A 711 2.55 -29.00 10.13
C PHE A 711 1.97 -30.01 11.11
N LYS A 712 0.76 -30.52 10.84
CA LYS A 712 0.11 -31.55 11.67
C LYS A 712 0.91 -32.85 11.67
N PHE A 713 1.39 -33.28 10.50
CA PHE A 713 2.28 -34.44 10.38
C PHE A 713 3.55 -34.26 11.22
N LEU A 714 4.28 -33.15 11.03
CA LEU A 714 5.48 -32.82 11.80
C LEU A 714 5.22 -32.79 13.31
N SER A 715 4.12 -32.17 13.72
CA SER A 715 3.72 -32.10 15.13
C SER A 715 3.47 -33.49 15.73
N GLY A 716 2.85 -34.40 14.97
CA GLY A 716 2.61 -35.78 15.40
C GLY A 716 3.87 -36.58 15.67
N ILE A 717 4.94 -36.36 14.89
CA ILE A 717 6.21 -37.10 15.01
C ILE A 717 7.26 -36.38 15.86
N SER A 718 7.10 -35.08 16.14
CA SER A 718 8.07 -34.23 16.85
C SER A 718 8.49 -34.70 18.25
N LYS A 719 7.72 -35.59 18.89
CA LYS A 719 8.08 -36.19 20.18
C LYS A 719 9.20 -37.24 20.06
N LYS A 720 9.28 -37.91 18.92
CA LYS A 720 10.18 -39.05 18.68
C LYS A 720 11.32 -38.70 17.71
N ASP A 721 11.05 -37.84 16.74
CA ASP A 721 12.02 -37.45 15.72
C ASP A 721 12.72 -36.11 16.05
N LYS A 722 14.06 -36.13 16.10
CA LYS A 722 14.87 -34.96 16.46
C LYS A 722 14.82 -33.87 15.39
N THR A 723 14.75 -34.24 14.11
CA THR A 723 14.70 -33.29 13.00
C THR A 723 13.34 -32.58 12.97
N ALA A 724 12.24 -33.32 13.10
CA ALA A 724 10.90 -32.74 13.17
C ALA A 724 10.74 -31.82 14.40
N LYS A 725 11.32 -32.22 15.55
CA LYS A 725 11.38 -31.36 16.74
C LYS A 725 12.14 -30.07 16.48
N PHE A 726 13.27 -30.15 15.77
CA PHE A 726 14.08 -28.99 15.43
C PHE A 726 13.34 -28.06 14.46
N ILE A 727 12.78 -28.57 13.36
CA ILE A 727 11.98 -27.79 12.39
C ILE A 727 10.83 -27.07 13.10
N LYS A 728 10.06 -27.78 13.93
CA LYS A 728 8.98 -27.16 14.72
C LYS A 728 9.50 -26.07 15.67
N SER A 729 10.69 -26.26 16.24
CA SER A 729 11.29 -25.24 17.10
C SER A 729 11.80 -24.01 16.35
N MET A 730 12.07 -24.10 15.04
CA MET A 730 12.41 -22.95 14.19
C MET A 730 11.23 -21.99 13.97
N LEU A 731 10.01 -22.50 14.12
CA LEU A 731 8.76 -21.71 14.07
C LEU A 731 8.48 -20.99 15.38
N ASN A 732 9.10 -21.45 16.46
CA ASN A 732 8.97 -20.86 17.79
C ASN A 732 10.06 -19.82 18.03
N THR A 733 9.76 -18.83 18.86
CA THR A 733 10.67 -17.70 19.13
C THR A 733 11.72 -18.00 20.21
N LYS A 734 12.29 -19.21 20.18
CA LYS A 734 13.42 -19.59 21.04
C LYS A 734 14.63 -18.67 20.78
N THR A 735 15.45 -18.47 21.80
CA THR A 735 16.67 -17.67 21.64
C THR A 735 17.63 -18.33 20.66
N LYS A 736 18.34 -17.52 19.85
CA LYS A 736 19.36 -17.99 18.90
C LYS A 736 20.41 -18.92 19.54
N LYS A 737 20.67 -18.76 20.84
CA LYS A 737 21.63 -19.56 21.61
C LYS A 737 21.14 -20.99 21.83
N ILE A 738 19.86 -21.16 22.18
CA ILE A 738 19.25 -22.48 22.39
C ILE A 738 19.22 -23.25 21.07
N MET A 739 18.75 -22.59 20.00
CA MET A 739 18.68 -23.18 18.66
C MET A 739 20.04 -23.63 18.14
N HIS A 740 21.10 -22.85 18.41
CA HIS A 740 22.46 -23.23 18.02
C HIS A 740 22.92 -24.54 18.68
N LYS A 741 22.60 -24.73 19.97
CA LYS A 741 22.91 -25.98 20.69
C LYS A 741 22.09 -27.15 20.16
N GLU A 742 20.79 -26.96 19.95
CA GLU A 742 19.91 -28.00 19.38
C GLU A 742 20.36 -28.42 17.97
N ARG A 743 20.80 -27.46 17.14
CA ARG A 743 21.37 -27.72 15.81
C ARG A 743 22.63 -28.59 15.87
N ILE A 744 23.58 -28.26 16.75
CA ILE A 744 24.81 -29.05 16.91
C ILE A 744 24.48 -30.48 17.36
N LEU A 745 23.56 -30.65 18.31
CA LEU A 745 23.11 -31.96 18.79
C LEU A 745 22.42 -32.78 17.68
N LEU A 746 21.73 -32.12 16.75
CA LEU A 746 21.10 -32.76 15.61
C LEU A 746 22.12 -33.28 14.59
N LEU A 747 23.16 -32.49 14.30
CA LEU A 747 24.14 -32.80 13.26
C LEU A 747 25.28 -33.71 13.74
N ALA A 748 25.65 -33.65 15.03
CA ALA A 748 26.78 -34.40 15.57
C ALA A 748 26.77 -35.92 15.27
N PRO A 749 25.63 -36.65 15.32
CA PRO A 749 25.62 -38.09 15.03
C PRO A 749 26.05 -38.46 13.60
N TYR A 750 25.99 -37.52 12.66
CA TYR A 750 26.22 -37.78 11.24
C TYR A 750 27.53 -37.18 10.70
N TYR A 751 28.03 -36.12 11.35
CA TYR A 751 29.12 -35.29 10.82
C TYR A 751 30.30 -35.11 11.80
N LEU A 752 30.22 -35.66 13.02
CA LEU A 752 31.32 -35.55 13.99
C LEU A 752 32.48 -36.46 13.58
N SER A 753 33.60 -35.87 13.19
CA SER A 753 34.86 -36.58 12.95
C SER A 753 35.65 -36.68 14.25
N ARG A 754 35.94 -37.90 14.74
CA ARG A 754 36.74 -38.10 15.96
C ARG A 754 38.21 -37.74 15.77
N ASP A 755 38.69 -37.68 14.53
CA ASP A 755 40.12 -37.50 14.21
C ASP A 755 40.53 -36.03 13.98
N LYS A 756 39.59 -35.08 13.96
CA LYS A 756 39.85 -33.64 13.74
C LYS A 756 39.65 -32.85 15.04
N GLN A 757 40.61 -32.93 15.95
CA GLN A 757 40.64 -32.13 17.17
C GLN A 757 41.68 -31.01 17.06
N LEU A 758 41.23 -29.75 17.06
CA LEU A 758 42.14 -28.60 17.06
C LEU A 758 42.23 -28.05 18.48
N ARG A 759 43.38 -28.21 19.15
CA ARG A 759 43.65 -27.67 20.51
C ARG A 759 42.55 -28.00 21.54
N GLY A 760 42.06 -29.25 21.57
CA GLY A 760 41.02 -29.70 22.51
C GLY A 760 39.59 -29.35 22.11
N ILE A 761 39.35 -28.89 20.87
CA ILE A 761 38.04 -28.58 20.31
C ILE A 761 37.75 -29.52 19.15
N SER A 762 36.63 -30.24 19.21
CA SER A 762 36.16 -31.13 18.14
C SER A 762 35.44 -30.34 17.06
N MET A 763 35.66 -30.70 15.80
CA MET A 763 35.03 -30.03 14.65
C MET A 763 33.94 -30.93 14.03
N ILE A 764 32.77 -30.35 13.80
CA ILE A 764 31.71 -30.92 12.96
C ILE A 764 31.78 -30.20 11.62
N ASP A 765 32.21 -30.92 10.59
CA ASP A 765 32.24 -30.42 9.21
C ASP A 765 31.03 -31.00 8.48
N ALA A 766 29.99 -30.17 8.30
CA ALA A 766 28.71 -30.59 7.71
C ALA A 766 28.68 -30.44 6.18
N MET A 767 29.86 -30.39 5.55
CA MET A 767 30.01 -30.34 4.09
C MET A 767 29.44 -31.62 3.46
N ASP A 768 28.33 -31.47 2.74
CA ASP A 768 27.59 -32.58 2.15
C ASP A 768 26.66 -32.10 1.04
N THR A 769 26.28 -33.00 0.13
CA THR A 769 25.26 -32.67 -0.86
C THR A 769 23.88 -32.62 -0.20
N VAL A 770 22.97 -31.83 -0.76
CA VAL A 770 21.63 -31.66 -0.18
C VAL A 770 20.87 -32.99 -0.06
N SER A 771 21.04 -33.90 -1.03
CA SER A 771 20.37 -35.20 -1.05
C SER A 771 20.93 -36.16 0.01
N SER A 772 22.25 -36.21 0.17
CA SER A 772 22.90 -36.98 1.23
C SER A 772 22.49 -36.47 2.62
N THR A 773 22.41 -35.14 2.79
CA THR A 773 21.88 -34.52 4.01
C THR A 773 20.43 -34.93 4.28
N ALA A 774 19.57 -34.92 3.27
CA ALA A 774 18.18 -35.34 3.41
C ALA A 774 18.05 -36.82 3.82
N HIS A 775 18.81 -37.74 3.20
CA HIS A 775 18.83 -39.15 3.62
C HIS A 775 19.30 -39.36 5.06
N LYS A 776 20.16 -38.48 5.58
CA LYS A 776 20.61 -38.53 6.98
C LYS A 776 19.55 -38.00 7.94
N LEU A 777 18.95 -36.84 7.62
CA LEU A 777 18.08 -36.09 8.54
C LEU A 777 16.59 -36.44 8.43
N LEU A 778 16.11 -36.96 7.29
CA LEU A 778 14.69 -37.12 6.99
C LEU A 778 14.19 -38.56 6.99
N LYS A 779 14.93 -39.51 7.58
CA LYS A 779 14.56 -40.95 7.61
C LYS A 779 13.13 -41.25 8.08
N ASN A 780 12.64 -40.47 9.04
CA ASN A 780 11.27 -40.61 9.58
C ASN A 780 10.26 -39.64 8.93
N MET A 781 10.66 -38.94 7.87
CA MET A 781 9.85 -37.99 7.08
C MET A 781 9.94 -38.32 5.58
N PRO A 782 9.67 -39.57 5.16
CA PRO A 782 9.84 -39.99 3.78
C PRO A 782 8.89 -39.27 2.83
N SER A 783 9.33 -39.05 1.60
CA SER A 783 8.51 -38.48 0.52
C SER A 783 7.58 -39.51 -0.12
N TYR A 784 7.98 -40.78 -0.15
CA TYR A 784 7.15 -41.87 -0.66
C TYR A 784 7.46 -43.20 0.01
N LYS A 785 6.52 -44.14 -0.14
CA LYS A 785 6.70 -45.56 0.19
C LYS A 785 6.53 -46.39 -1.08
N LYS A 786 7.54 -47.18 -1.40
CA LYS A 786 7.56 -48.19 -2.47
C LYS A 786 7.18 -49.53 -1.87
N ILE A 787 6.18 -50.19 -2.43
CA ILE A 787 5.70 -51.50 -2.01
C ILE A 787 5.88 -52.45 -3.19
N ASN A 788 6.72 -53.45 -3.01
CA ASN A 788 7.02 -54.47 -4.02
C ASN A 788 6.47 -55.82 -3.55
N ARG A 789 5.37 -56.27 -4.16
CA ARG A 789 4.66 -57.50 -3.76
C ARG A 789 4.73 -58.58 -4.83
N CYS A 790 5.12 -59.78 -4.42
CA CYS A 790 5.03 -60.96 -5.26
C CYS A 790 3.56 -61.38 -5.45
N THR A 791 3.19 -61.84 -6.64
CA THR A 791 1.88 -62.44 -6.89
C THR A 791 1.75 -63.82 -6.27
N ASN A 792 2.87 -64.47 -5.92
CA ASN A 792 2.87 -65.72 -5.17
C ASN A 792 2.89 -65.45 -3.66
N PHE A 793 1.76 -65.74 -2.99
CA PHE A 793 1.58 -65.55 -1.54
C PHE A 793 2.42 -66.48 -0.66
N THR A 794 3.00 -67.54 -1.22
CA THR A 794 3.89 -68.46 -0.50
C THR A 794 5.38 -68.14 -0.71
N CYS A 795 5.70 -67.07 -1.44
CA CYS A 795 7.08 -66.61 -1.62
C CYS A 795 7.68 -66.13 -0.29
N GLU A 796 8.90 -66.56 0.03
CA GLU A 796 9.62 -66.16 1.25
C GLU A 796 9.75 -64.64 1.39
N GLU A 797 9.91 -63.95 0.26
CA GLU A 797 9.97 -62.49 0.22
C GLU A 797 8.70 -61.90 -0.41
N PHE A 798 7.54 -62.27 0.12
CA PHE A 798 6.24 -61.86 -0.42
C PHE A 798 6.08 -60.34 -0.59
N SER A 799 6.54 -59.53 0.38
CA SER A 799 6.41 -58.06 0.32
C SER A 799 7.67 -57.37 0.82
N ILE A 800 8.18 -56.42 0.02
CA ILE A 800 9.28 -55.53 0.39
C ILE A 800 8.73 -54.11 0.44
N ASP A 801 8.87 -53.48 1.60
CA ASP A 801 8.38 -52.15 1.88
C ASP A 801 9.57 -51.20 2.11
N GLN A 802 9.75 -50.23 1.23
CA GLN A 802 10.83 -49.24 1.33
C GLN A 802 10.24 -47.84 1.45
N SER A 803 10.70 -47.07 2.43
CA SER A 803 10.37 -45.63 2.55
C SER A 803 11.59 -44.82 2.14
N CYS A 804 11.37 -43.80 1.31
CA CYS A 804 12.46 -43.01 0.73
C CYS A 804 12.19 -41.52 0.90
N GLU A 805 13.23 -40.75 1.20
CA GLU A 805 13.16 -39.32 1.51
C GLU A 805 13.09 -38.45 0.26
N ILE A 806 13.67 -38.90 -0.86
CA ILE A 806 13.83 -38.13 -2.09
C ILE A 806 13.39 -38.96 -3.30
N ILE A 807 12.65 -38.32 -4.22
CA ILE A 807 12.43 -38.79 -5.59
C ILE A 807 13.52 -38.17 -6.47
N THR A 808 14.33 -38.97 -7.14
CA THR A 808 15.35 -38.47 -8.07
C THR A 808 14.80 -38.53 -9.49
N LEU A 809 14.78 -37.38 -10.18
CA LEU A 809 14.40 -37.28 -11.58
C LEU A 809 15.64 -36.93 -12.41
N THR A 810 15.91 -37.75 -13.41
CA THR A 810 17.07 -37.62 -14.27
C THR A 810 16.66 -37.00 -15.60
N ALA A 811 17.42 -36.02 -16.07
CA ALA A 811 17.22 -35.36 -17.35
C ALA A 811 18.51 -35.28 -18.15
N ILE A 812 18.39 -35.19 -19.46
CA ILE A 812 19.52 -35.02 -20.37
C ILE A 812 19.63 -33.54 -20.72
N ASP A 813 20.82 -32.95 -20.56
CA ASP A 813 21.10 -31.52 -20.79
C ASP A 813 20.12 -30.55 -20.08
N GLY A 814 19.73 -30.86 -18.85
CA GLY A 814 18.93 -29.98 -17.99
C GLY A 814 17.47 -29.78 -18.40
N LYS A 815 16.99 -30.48 -19.44
CA LYS A 815 15.59 -30.40 -19.89
C LYS A 815 14.73 -31.43 -19.16
N ILE A 816 13.97 -30.98 -18.17
CA ILE A 816 13.09 -31.85 -17.39
C ILE A 816 11.66 -31.30 -17.32
N ASP A 817 10.68 -32.16 -17.57
CA ASP A 817 9.27 -31.90 -17.30
C ASP A 817 8.89 -32.64 -16.00
N VAL A 818 8.86 -31.90 -14.90
CA VAL A 818 8.68 -32.47 -13.56
C VAL A 818 7.38 -33.27 -13.43
N GLN A 819 6.28 -32.78 -13.99
CA GLN A 819 4.98 -33.46 -13.87
C GLN A 819 5.01 -34.77 -14.66
N LYS A 820 5.48 -34.73 -15.90
CA LYS A 820 5.56 -35.91 -16.76
C LYS A 820 6.47 -36.99 -16.19
N GLU A 821 7.64 -36.62 -15.67
CA GLU A 821 8.60 -37.57 -15.10
C GLU A 821 8.07 -38.19 -13.80
N ILE A 822 7.38 -37.42 -12.97
CA ILE A 822 6.74 -37.97 -11.76
C ILE A 822 5.58 -38.89 -12.12
N ASP A 823 4.76 -38.54 -13.12
CA ASP A 823 3.69 -39.42 -13.58
C ASP A 823 4.25 -40.75 -14.09
N SER A 824 5.42 -40.74 -14.73
CA SER A 824 6.15 -41.95 -15.08
C SER A 824 6.58 -42.73 -13.84
N PHE A 825 7.23 -42.06 -12.87
CA PHE A 825 7.70 -42.67 -11.61
C PHE A 825 6.57 -43.29 -10.76
N LEU A 826 5.35 -42.76 -10.85
CA LEU A 826 4.20 -43.23 -10.08
C LEU A 826 3.42 -44.39 -10.72
N LYS A 827 3.77 -44.78 -11.96
CA LYS A 827 3.17 -45.94 -12.64
C LYS A 827 3.52 -47.24 -11.91
N THR A 828 2.59 -48.19 -11.96
CA THR A 828 2.82 -49.55 -11.45
C THR A 828 3.75 -50.28 -12.40
N GLU A 829 4.85 -50.81 -11.89
CA GLU A 829 5.78 -51.65 -12.65
C GLU A 829 5.58 -53.12 -12.29
N SER A 830 5.81 -54.01 -13.25
CA SER A 830 5.81 -55.45 -13.05
C SER A 830 7.20 -56.01 -13.36
N ILE A 831 7.83 -56.69 -12.40
CA ILE A 831 9.14 -57.34 -12.57
C ILE A 831 9.04 -58.83 -12.23
N ILE A 832 10.08 -59.61 -12.55
CA ILE A 832 10.16 -61.03 -12.19
C ILE A 832 10.79 -61.17 -10.81
N CYS A 833 10.20 -62.00 -9.94
CA CYS A 833 10.71 -62.27 -8.61
C CYS A 833 11.97 -63.13 -8.67
N SER A 834 13.09 -62.65 -8.10
CA SER A 834 14.36 -63.39 -7.99
C SER A 834 14.25 -64.69 -7.19
N HIS A 835 13.32 -64.77 -6.22
CA HIS A 835 13.16 -65.94 -5.34
C HIS A 835 12.28 -67.06 -5.90
N CYS A 836 11.19 -66.74 -6.61
CA CYS A 836 10.19 -67.74 -7.04
C CYS A 836 9.72 -67.60 -8.48
N ASN A 837 10.37 -66.74 -9.29
CA ASN A 837 10.08 -66.45 -10.69
C ASN A 837 8.64 -65.99 -11.01
N SER A 838 7.82 -65.73 -10.00
CA SER A 838 6.48 -65.14 -10.17
C SER A 838 6.58 -63.64 -10.42
N VAL A 839 5.52 -63.03 -10.96
CA VAL A 839 5.47 -61.57 -11.18
C VAL A 839 5.47 -60.85 -9.84
N ARG A 840 6.18 -59.72 -9.74
CA ARG A 840 6.04 -58.77 -8.64
C ARG A 840 5.49 -57.45 -9.14
N ASN A 841 4.52 -56.91 -8.42
CA ASN A 841 3.96 -55.59 -8.69
C ASN A 841 4.59 -54.57 -7.75
N ILE A 842 5.17 -53.54 -8.33
CA ILE A 842 5.78 -52.42 -7.63
C ILE A 842 4.81 -51.24 -7.69
N THR A 843 4.42 -50.76 -6.51
CA THR A 843 3.53 -49.61 -6.37
C THR A 843 4.18 -48.54 -5.51
N VAL A 844 4.02 -47.28 -5.92
CA VAL A 844 4.55 -46.12 -5.19
C VAL A 844 3.39 -45.33 -4.57
N SER A 845 3.53 -44.96 -3.30
CA SER A 845 2.58 -44.08 -2.59
C SER A 845 3.30 -42.86 -2.04
N VAL A 846 2.91 -41.67 -2.50
CA VAL A 846 3.46 -40.39 -2.04
C VAL A 846 2.94 -40.01 -0.65
N LYS A 847 3.74 -39.25 0.10
CA LYS A 847 3.44 -38.75 1.46
C LYS A 847 3.14 -37.25 1.45
N GLN A 848 2.90 -36.68 2.62
CA GLN A 848 2.47 -35.29 2.81
C GLN A 848 3.49 -34.26 2.29
N ASN A 849 4.78 -34.60 2.32
CA ASN A 849 5.87 -33.84 1.73
C ASN A 849 6.49 -34.65 0.59
N VAL A 850 6.91 -33.98 -0.47
CA VAL A 850 7.58 -34.59 -1.61
C VAL A 850 8.82 -33.76 -1.95
N LEU A 851 9.99 -34.36 -1.76
CA LEU A 851 11.28 -33.80 -2.14
C LEU A 851 11.71 -34.44 -3.45
N ILE A 852 12.06 -33.60 -4.42
CA ILE A 852 12.43 -34.01 -5.77
C ILE A 852 13.83 -33.50 -6.05
N GLU A 853 14.78 -34.41 -6.17
CA GLU A 853 16.12 -34.12 -6.66
C GLU A 853 16.10 -34.11 -8.18
N LEU A 854 16.65 -33.06 -8.77
CA LEU A 854 16.85 -32.98 -10.21
C LEU A 854 18.30 -33.34 -10.51
N VAL A 855 18.54 -34.20 -11.49
CA VAL A 855 19.88 -34.62 -11.92
C VAL A 855 19.99 -34.43 -13.43
N SER A 856 20.92 -33.60 -13.89
CA SER A 856 21.19 -33.44 -15.32
C SER A 856 22.38 -34.30 -15.74
N LEU A 857 22.21 -35.19 -16.69
CA LEU A 857 23.30 -35.93 -17.34
C LEU A 857 23.72 -35.21 -18.63
N PRO A 858 25.03 -35.04 -18.88
CA PRO A 858 25.52 -34.52 -20.16
C PRO A 858 25.18 -35.47 -21.31
N LYS A 859 24.76 -34.96 -22.48
CA LYS A 859 24.57 -35.77 -23.70
C LYS A 859 25.76 -36.65 -24.09
N GLU A 860 26.98 -36.19 -23.81
CA GLU A 860 28.21 -36.92 -24.11
C GLU A 860 28.33 -38.21 -23.28
N LEU A 861 27.71 -38.24 -22.09
CA LEU A 861 27.62 -39.41 -21.23
C LEU A 861 26.58 -40.41 -21.79
N GLU A 862 25.48 -39.93 -22.37
CA GLU A 862 24.49 -40.78 -23.05
C GLU A 862 25.11 -41.45 -24.30
N ALA A 863 25.93 -40.72 -25.05
CA ALA A 863 26.59 -41.24 -26.26
C ALA A 863 27.69 -42.29 -25.98
N SER A 864 28.20 -42.36 -24.74
CA SER A 864 29.29 -43.27 -24.36
C SER A 864 28.81 -44.57 -23.68
N ILE A 865 27.50 -44.72 -23.42
CA ILE A 865 26.91 -45.91 -22.81
C ILE A 865 26.03 -46.64 -23.83
N SER A 866 26.65 -47.33 -24.79
CA SER A 866 25.94 -48.26 -25.67
C SER A 866 25.63 -49.58 -24.94
N VAL A 867 24.67 -49.60 -24.01
CA VAL A 867 24.12 -50.84 -23.42
C VAL A 867 22.61 -50.65 -23.18
N PRO A 868 21.73 -51.58 -23.61
CA PRO A 868 20.27 -51.43 -23.49
C PRO A 868 19.69 -51.68 -22.09
N ASP A 869 20.52 -51.99 -21.08
CA ASP A 869 20.07 -52.22 -19.69
C ASP A 869 20.45 -51.03 -18.78
N ILE A 870 19.65 -49.98 -18.87
CA ILE A 870 19.71 -48.82 -17.97
C ILE A 870 18.98 -49.16 -16.67
N ASN A 871 19.57 -50.03 -15.85
CA ASN A 871 19.21 -50.19 -14.43
C ASN A 871 20.29 -49.64 -13.49
N ILE A 872 21.33 -48.97 -14.03
CA ILE A 872 22.52 -48.47 -13.31
C ILE A 872 22.67 -46.93 -13.46
N ILE A 873 21.57 -46.18 -13.60
CA ILE A 873 21.63 -44.69 -13.45
C ILE A 873 21.71 -44.29 -11.97
N SER A 874 21.26 -45.16 -11.07
CA SER A 874 21.31 -44.95 -9.61
C SER A 874 22.71 -44.85 -9.02
N GLU A 875 23.77 -45.17 -9.79
CA GLU A 875 25.17 -45.15 -9.34
C GLU A 875 26.01 -44.03 -9.95
N VAL A 876 25.45 -43.18 -10.82
CA VAL A 876 26.18 -42.00 -11.32
C VAL A 876 26.46 -41.09 -10.12
N GLN A 877 27.71 -41.06 -9.66
CA GLN A 877 28.11 -40.22 -8.54
C GLN A 877 27.68 -38.77 -8.84
N GLN A 878 27.06 -38.10 -7.87
CA GLN A 878 26.55 -36.73 -8.00
C GLN A 878 27.58 -35.77 -8.60
N ASN A 879 28.88 -36.06 -8.49
CA ASN A 879 29.99 -35.30 -9.06
C ASN A 879 29.99 -35.23 -10.61
N TYR A 880 29.15 -36.01 -11.31
CA TYR A 880 29.05 -36.03 -12.78
C TYR A 880 27.76 -35.38 -13.32
N ALA A 881 26.90 -34.86 -12.44
CA ALA A 881 25.69 -34.17 -12.86
C ALA A 881 25.99 -32.72 -13.29
N GLY A 882 25.39 -32.27 -14.39
CA GLY A 882 25.42 -30.90 -14.86
C GLY A 882 24.47 -29.96 -14.10
N GLU A 883 24.52 -28.68 -14.45
CA GLU A 883 23.67 -27.62 -13.86
C GLU A 883 22.25 -27.64 -14.46
N ILE A 884 21.24 -27.34 -13.63
CA ILE A 884 19.83 -27.19 -14.08
C ILE A 884 19.43 -25.74 -13.84
N MET A 885 19.51 -24.95 -14.90
CA MET A 885 19.36 -23.49 -14.83
C MET A 885 17.91 -23.07 -15.08
N TRP A 886 17.21 -22.70 -14.00
CA TRP A 886 15.82 -22.25 -14.05
C TRP A 886 15.62 -20.88 -13.41
N THR A 887 14.76 -20.09 -14.02
CA THR A 887 14.07 -18.97 -13.38
C THR A 887 12.99 -19.50 -12.42
N LEU A 888 12.59 -18.70 -11.45
CA LEU A 888 11.57 -19.13 -10.47
C LEU A 888 10.20 -19.35 -11.11
N ASP A 889 9.93 -18.75 -12.28
CA ASP A 889 8.67 -18.88 -13.01
C ASP A 889 8.58 -20.17 -13.82
N GLU A 890 9.72 -20.76 -14.20
CA GLU A 890 9.80 -22.06 -14.85
C GLU A 890 9.53 -23.23 -13.88
N ILE A 891 9.63 -23.00 -12.57
CA ILE A 891 9.33 -24.02 -11.56
C ILE A 891 7.81 -24.22 -11.46
N PRO A 892 7.30 -25.46 -11.65
CA PRO A 892 5.88 -25.75 -11.49
C PRO A 892 5.38 -25.34 -10.10
N LYS A 893 4.35 -24.51 -10.03
CA LYS A 893 3.81 -24.07 -8.72
C LYS A 893 2.99 -25.16 -8.04
N THR A 894 2.45 -26.09 -8.83
CA THR A 894 1.64 -27.21 -8.37
C THR A 894 1.97 -28.49 -9.12
N LEU A 895 1.85 -29.63 -8.45
CA LEU A 895 1.91 -30.96 -9.04
C LEU A 895 0.65 -31.75 -8.69
N ASN A 896 0.12 -32.52 -9.64
CA ASN A 896 -0.99 -33.44 -9.38
C ASN A 896 -0.46 -34.87 -9.23
N LEU A 897 -0.50 -35.39 -8.01
CA LEU A 897 0.03 -36.71 -7.68
C LEU A 897 -1.11 -37.62 -7.21
N LYS A 898 -1.53 -38.57 -8.05
CA LYS A 898 -2.64 -39.52 -7.79
C LYS A 898 -3.94 -38.83 -7.35
N GLY A 899 -4.31 -37.73 -8.02
CA GLY A 899 -5.55 -36.99 -7.76
C GLY A 899 -5.47 -36.02 -6.57
N ARG A 900 -4.27 -35.74 -6.07
CA ARG A 900 -4.02 -34.76 -5.00
C ARG A 900 -3.08 -33.67 -5.51
N THR A 901 -3.42 -32.42 -5.19
CA THR A 901 -2.61 -31.25 -5.57
C THR A 901 -1.57 -30.96 -4.51
N TYR A 902 -0.30 -30.95 -4.90
CA TYR A 902 0.83 -30.55 -4.08
C TYR A 902 1.33 -29.18 -4.52
N PHE A 903 1.66 -28.32 -3.57
CA PHE A 903 2.11 -26.95 -3.82
C PHE A 903 3.60 -26.81 -3.55
N ILE A 904 4.31 -26.06 -4.41
CA ILE A 904 5.72 -25.73 -4.21
C ILE A 904 5.89 -24.95 -2.89
N ARG A 905 6.89 -25.33 -2.11
CA ARG A 905 7.32 -24.62 -0.88
C ARG A 905 8.70 -24.00 -1.02
N GLY A 906 9.45 -24.43 -2.03
CA GLY A 906 10.62 -23.74 -2.49
C GLY A 906 11.59 -24.65 -3.24
N THR A 907 12.77 -24.10 -3.48
CA THR A 907 13.88 -24.79 -4.14
C THR A 907 15.18 -24.56 -3.39
N ILE A 908 16.06 -25.55 -3.40
CA ILE A 908 17.45 -25.42 -2.94
C ILE A 908 18.34 -25.32 -4.18
N ILE A 909 19.16 -24.27 -4.19
CA ILE A 909 20.02 -23.93 -5.31
C ILE A 909 21.49 -23.97 -4.89
N PHE A 910 22.34 -24.37 -5.84
CA PHE A 910 23.76 -24.56 -5.59
C PHE A 910 24.60 -23.57 -6.39
N ASN A 911 25.43 -22.81 -5.69
CA ASN A 911 26.38 -21.87 -6.28
C ASN A 911 27.78 -22.51 -6.26
N SER A 912 28.27 -22.96 -7.41
CA SER A 912 29.64 -23.44 -7.59
C SER A 912 30.62 -22.26 -7.65
N GLY A 913 31.74 -22.35 -6.92
CA GLY A 913 32.78 -21.30 -6.90
C GLY A 913 33.70 -21.31 -8.13
N LEU A 914 33.61 -22.34 -8.97
CA LEU A 914 34.47 -22.60 -10.13
C LEU A 914 33.61 -23.07 -11.31
N ARG A 915 33.88 -22.53 -12.52
CA ARG A 915 33.19 -22.88 -13.77
C ARG A 915 33.68 -24.22 -14.34
N THR A 916 33.40 -25.33 -13.65
CA THR A 916 33.76 -26.69 -14.14
C THR A 916 32.61 -27.41 -14.83
N GLY A 917 31.38 -26.88 -14.79
CA GLY A 917 30.20 -27.47 -15.45
C GLY A 917 29.68 -28.77 -14.82
N LEU A 918 30.30 -29.24 -13.73
CA LEU A 918 29.94 -30.46 -12.99
C LEU A 918 29.68 -30.13 -11.51
N ARG A 919 28.75 -30.84 -10.86
CA ARG A 919 28.49 -30.70 -9.42
C ARG A 919 29.73 -31.05 -8.60
N MET A 920 30.04 -30.26 -7.58
CA MET A 920 31.12 -30.53 -6.62
C MET A 920 30.58 -30.42 -5.19
N LYS A 921 31.15 -31.18 -4.25
CA LYS A 921 30.81 -31.04 -2.83
C LYS A 921 31.20 -29.67 -2.25
N SER A 922 32.15 -28.98 -2.89
CA SER A 922 32.60 -27.64 -2.51
C SER A 922 31.84 -26.56 -3.26
N GLY A 923 31.01 -25.82 -2.53
CA GLY A 923 30.25 -24.67 -3.03
C GLY A 923 29.38 -24.10 -1.93
N HIS A 924 28.36 -23.34 -2.32
CA HIS A 924 27.44 -22.72 -1.37
C HIS A 924 25.98 -23.04 -1.72
N TYR A 925 25.25 -23.59 -0.76
CA TYR A 925 23.82 -23.82 -0.86
C TYR A 925 23.04 -22.64 -0.27
N LYS A 926 21.98 -22.25 -0.96
CA LYS A 926 20.96 -21.34 -0.44
C LYS A 926 19.59 -21.86 -0.83
N ASP A 927 18.59 -21.61 0.00
CA ASP A 927 17.20 -21.94 -0.33
C ASP A 927 16.40 -20.69 -0.73
N ILE A 928 15.46 -20.91 -1.64
CA ILE A 928 14.46 -19.93 -2.04
C ILE A 928 13.08 -20.53 -1.73
N ALA A 929 12.46 -20.05 -0.66
CA ALA A 929 11.16 -20.49 -0.20
C ALA A 929 10.03 -19.76 -0.94
N CYS A 930 9.01 -20.50 -1.37
CA CYS A 930 7.76 -19.97 -1.93
C CYS A 930 6.69 -19.96 -0.84
N ARG A 931 6.30 -18.76 -0.40
CA ARG A 931 5.33 -18.58 0.68
C ARG A 931 3.89 -18.66 0.13
N THR A 932 2.89 -18.97 0.96
CA THR A 932 1.47 -19.06 0.54
C THR A 932 0.85 -17.72 0.11
N ASN A 933 1.52 -16.61 0.39
CA ASN A 933 1.18 -15.29 -0.15
C ASN A 933 1.84 -15.02 -1.52
N ASN A 934 2.39 -16.05 -2.17
CA ASN A 934 3.08 -16.05 -3.46
C ASN A 934 4.37 -15.21 -3.51
N PHE A 935 4.89 -14.76 -2.36
CA PHE A 935 6.20 -14.14 -2.29
C PHE A 935 7.30 -15.19 -2.15
N TRP A 936 8.44 -14.90 -2.77
CA TRP A 936 9.64 -15.71 -2.64
C TRP A 936 10.62 -15.07 -1.64
N GLU A 937 11.20 -15.90 -0.77
CA GLU A 937 12.16 -15.51 0.25
C GLU A 937 13.47 -16.25 0.05
N VAL A 938 14.60 -15.54 -0.01
CA VAL A 938 15.93 -16.13 -0.12
C VAL A 938 16.60 -16.21 1.24
N TYR A 939 16.89 -17.43 1.66
CA TYR A 939 17.63 -17.77 2.87
C TYR A 939 19.07 -18.11 2.46
N ASP A 940 19.93 -17.11 2.57
CA ASP A 940 21.34 -17.20 2.20
C ASP A 940 22.19 -16.92 3.44
N ASP A 941 22.76 -17.97 4.02
CA ASP A 941 23.44 -17.91 5.32
C ASP A 941 24.68 -16.99 5.37
N LEU A 942 25.18 -16.55 4.20
CA LEU A 942 26.23 -15.55 4.03
C LEU A 942 25.73 -14.12 4.23
N LYS A 943 24.41 -13.88 4.10
CA LYS A 943 23.77 -12.57 4.31
C LYS A 943 23.20 -12.44 5.71
N ASP A 944 23.01 -11.23 6.21
CA ASP A 944 22.52 -11.00 7.58
C ASP A 944 21.01 -11.14 7.75
N ASN A 945 20.26 -10.95 6.66
CA ASN A 945 18.81 -11.00 6.66
C ASN A 945 18.30 -11.77 5.43
N ILE A 946 17.07 -12.26 5.54
CA ILE A 946 16.31 -12.83 4.42
C ILE A 946 16.14 -11.74 3.36
N THR A 947 16.32 -12.09 2.09
CA THR A 947 16.26 -11.16 0.96
C THR A 947 15.23 -11.60 -0.08
N GLN A 948 14.81 -10.70 -0.97
CA GLN A 948 14.01 -11.08 -2.14
C GLN A 948 14.92 -11.68 -3.24
N PRO A 949 14.41 -12.63 -4.04
CA PRO A 949 15.17 -13.17 -5.16
C PRO A 949 15.34 -12.12 -6.26
N LYS A 950 16.41 -12.26 -7.02
CA LYS A 950 16.62 -11.51 -8.27
C LYS A 950 15.99 -12.30 -9.42
N SER A 951 15.50 -11.60 -10.44
CA SER A 951 15.03 -12.25 -11.69
C SER A 951 16.24 -12.71 -12.52
N ILE A 952 16.80 -13.86 -12.12
CA ILE A 952 17.94 -14.52 -12.76
C ILE A 952 17.70 -16.03 -12.77
N GLN A 953 18.35 -16.74 -13.68
CA GLN A 953 18.41 -18.20 -13.65
C GLN A 953 19.25 -18.67 -12.46
N ASN A 954 18.81 -19.76 -11.83
CA ASN A 954 19.45 -20.39 -10.68
C ASN A 954 19.70 -21.86 -10.99
N ASN A 955 20.82 -22.40 -10.51
CA ASN A 955 21.12 -23.83 -10.58
C ASN A 955 20.31 -24.58 -9.51
N VAL A 956 19.19 -25.18 -9.91
CA VAL A 956 18.23 -25.86 -9.05
C VAL A 956 18.65 -27.31 -8.82
N GLU A 957 18.79 -27.71 -7.55
CA GLU A 957 19.13 -29.10 -7.19
C GLU A 957 17.97 -29.87 -6.56
N LEU A 958 17.18 -29.23 -5.70
CA LEU A 958 16.09 -29.88 -4.96
C LEU A 958 14.84 -29.02 -4.97
N LEU A 959 13.70 -29.61 -5.32
CA LEU A 959 12.37 -29.00 -5.17
C LEU A 959 11.66 -29.61 -3.97
N ILE A 960 10.94 -28.80 -3.20
CA ILE A 960 10.11 -29.28 -2.10
C ILE A 960 8.66 -28.89 -2.33
N TYR A 961 7.79 -29.88 -2.32
CA TYR A 961 6.34 -29.72 -2.38
C TYR A 961 5.68 -30.30 -1.13
N THR A 962 4.54 -29.74 -0.75
CA THR A 962 3.68 -30.29 0.30
C THR A 962 2.24 -30.31 -0.16
N LEU A 963 1.47 -31.26 0.38
CA LEU A 963 0.02 -31.34 0.20
C LEU A 963 -0.69 -30.08 0.74
#